data_AF-A0A1H1QQJ7-F1
#
_entry.id   AF-A0A1H1QQJ7-F1
#
_cell.length_a   1.000
_cell.length_b   1.000
_cell.length_c   1.000
_cell.angle_alpha   90.00
_cell.angle_beta   90.00
_cell.angle_gamma   90.00
#
_symmetry.space_group_name_H-M   'P 1'
#
loop_
_entity.id
_entity.type
_entity.pdbx_description
1 polymer ?
#
loop_
_entity_poly.entity_id
_entity_poly.type
_entity_poly.pdbx_seq_one_letter_code
_entity_poly.pdbx_strand_id
1 'polypeptide(L)'
;MPRRYAGPLVVALLLVPVVLLLVHAARATPRPHEVPVAVQAPAVVADAVVARLDALAGSPVRARAIPEDADPREPLRQGTAAAVVVVDLRVAQDVLLVPAVGDPELTRLLEGLSDRVGTPLGRTSRTVEVAPVRDPSLGRGALAASVGAWVLVGVLVGVAAGLVVPLLRRRRGRAAPSVRVRVARVLLVAGLAGVAAGLVVALVASWQGGLAPGAVPAWWLLGAGVVAATALATAGLEAVGGPWGTAVAGLLVLALTGPLVTGRDPRVLPEPWPVLAGSTVHGAGLALARATAWTGGLPAGSVLLLLLVAVLGVGLLAWDAARSAGRPATPADQPRRLPLLGALGVPLAVAALGATLLAPRQTDGLSAAPVARAAQTECLEVPDVSDLAGLNRFAGRVRGGPSFQGADVGADVRLQDGRRLWVFGDTLRSASFRGQRFVRNSMLVFGPGCVRSVLPADGGALVPDRADGVGYWPMSVARVQRPGYDLVGVATQRVRSTEAPDGAGAFDNLGPSMAVFVVPRGGTPQLVEQRDLGPDSADPARPEWGAAAVVRGGWVYLYGTARPDTPGVFGFSLRVARTRPEQLLRQRSWRYWDGERWQADPDRAGELVPARGGVSQTLSVFPRGDRWYAVSKRDEFLGTDLVVWSAPSPTGPFDGGTTVARIPSDVAAGELRYMPLAHPDLLPEPGSVVVSYSRNDTDVAAVEADPFRYRPAFLRVPLPAAGAR
;
A
#
# COMPACT_ATOMS: atom_id res chain seq x y z
N MET A 1 18.07 55.47 24.37
CA MET A 1 18.57 55.21 23.00
C MET A 1 17.95 56.20 22.01
N PRO A 2 18.71 56.80 21.08
CA PRO A 2 18.15 57.71 20.09
C PRO A 2 17.18 56.98 19.16
N ARG A 3 15.97 57.54 18.97
CA ARG A 3 14.90 57.03 18.08
C ARG A 3 15.34 56.71 16.64
N ARG A 4 16.52 57.16 16.21
CA ARG A 4 17.10 56.92 14.88
C ARG A 4 17.59 55.49 14.66
N TYR A 5 17.84 54.71 15.72
CA TYR A 5 18.33 53.32 15.60
C TYR A 5 17.26 52.24 15.84
N ALA A 6 16.07 52.60 16.33
CA ALA A 6 15.01 51.64 16.64
C ALA A 6 14.40 50.98 15.37
N GLY A 7 14.31 51.72 14.26
CA GLY A 7 13.84 51.19 12.97
C GLY A 7 14.75 50.09 12.41
N PRO A 8 16.03 50.37 12.15
CA PRO A 8 16.96 49.36 11.61
C PRO A 8 17.22 48.19 12.58
N LEU A 9 17.23 48.42 13.90
CA LEU A 9 17.44 47.35 14.88
C LEU A 9 16.27 46.34 14.90
N VAL A 10 15.02 46.80 14.79
CA VAL A 10 13.84 45.91 14.75
C VAL A 10 13.74 45.21 13.39
N VAL A 11 14.07 45.89 12.28
CA VAL A 11 14.16 45.24 10.96
C VAL A 11 15.24 44.14 10.96
N ALA A 12 16.40 44.40 11.56
CA ALA A 12 17.44 43.39 11.75
C ALA A 12 16.98 42.24 12.67
N LEU A 13 16.33 42.54 13.80
CA LEU A 13 15.77 41.53 14.72
C LEU A 13 14.69 40.65 14.07
N LEU A 14 13.99 41.16 13.06
CA LEU A 14 12.95 40.44 12.35
C LEU A 14 13.48 39.67 11.11
N LEU A 15 14.56 40.15 10.48
CA LEU A 15 15.25 39.44 9.39
C LEU A 15 16.01 38.20 9.88
N VAL A 16 16.53 38.22 11.10
CA VAL A 16 17.27 37.08 11.70
C VAL A 16 16.40 35.80 11.76
N PRO A 17 15.15 35.82 12.28
CA PRO A 17 14.22 34.69 12.21
C PRO A 17 14.00 34.13 10.80
N VAL A 18 13.85 35.01 9.80
CA VAL A 18 13.64 34.63 8.40
C VAL A 18 14.87 33.92 7.84
N VAL A 19 16.06 34.49 8.04
CA VAL A 19 17.32 33.89 7.59
C VAL A 19 17.53 32.54 8.28
N LEU A 20 17.21 32.43 9.58
CA LEU A 20 17.30 31.17 10.31
C LEU A 20 16.28 30.12 9.81
N LEU A 21 15.07 30.52 9.44
CA LEU A 21 14.05 29.66 8.81
C LEU A 21 14.51 29.17 7.43
N LEU A 22 15.06 30.05 6.60
CA LEU A 22 15.63 29.70 5.30
C LEU A 22 16.82 28.75 5.44
N VAL A 23 17.71 29.02 6.41
CA VAL A 23 18.85 28.15 6.72
C VAL A 23 18.40 26.79 7.27
N HIS A 24 17.37 26.76 8.12
CA HIS A 24 16.81 25.51 8.63
C HIS A 24 16.15 24.70 7.50
N ALA A 25 15.32 25.31 6.66
CA ALA A 25 14.72 24.66 5.50
C ALA A 25 15.76 24.20 4.46
N ALA A 26 16.88 24.92 4.34
CA ALA A 26 17.99 24.53 3.46
C ALA A 26 18.85 23.38 4.04
N ARG A 27 18.94 23.28 5.37
CA ARG A 27 19.74 22.26 6.07
C ARG A 27 18.92 21.04 6.54
N ALA A 28 17.60 21.13 6.56
CA ALA A 28 16.73 20.03 6.93
C ALA A 28 16.80 18.93 5.87
N THR A 29 16.91 17.68 6.32
CA THR A 29 16.83 16.52 5.44
C THR A 29 15.39 16.37 4.96
N PRO A 30 15.14 16.32 3.63
CA PRO A 30 13.80 16.14 3.09
C PRO A 30 13.23 14.79 3.54
N ARG A 31 11.99 14.78 4.02
CA ARG A 31 11.27 13.55 4.35
C ARG A 31 9.85 13.62 3.84
N PRO A 32 9.36 12.59 3.12
CA PRO A 32 7.98 12.56 2.66
C PRO A 32 7.04 12.31 3.85
N HIS A 33 5.91 13.02 3.88
CA HIS A 33 4.84 12.85 4.87
C HIS A 33 3.51 12.63 4.15
N GLU A 34 2.89 11.47 4.37
CA GLU A 34 1.59 11.07 3.81
C GLU A 34 1.42 11.36 2.31
N VAL A 35 2.48 11.20 1.52
CA VAL A 35 2.44 11.46 0.07
C VAL A 35 1.46 10.48 -0.58
N PRO A 36 0.42 10.94 -1.29
CA PRO A 36 -0.57 10.05 -1.87
C PRO A 36 0.04 9.29 -3.05
N VAL A 37 0.08 7.96 -2.97
CA VAL A 37 0.62 7.08 -4.03
C VAL A 37 -0.49 6.14 -4.48
N ALA A 38 -0.72 6.05 -5.79
CA ALA A 38 -1.59 5.02 -6.33
C ALA A 38 -0.76 3.81 -6.78
N VAL A 39 -1.31 2.60 -6.63
CA VAL A 39 -0.66 1.35 -7.03
C VAL A 39 -1.57 0.63 -8.01
N GLN A 40 -1.10 0.46 -9.24
CA GLN A 40 -1.76 -0.38 -10.23
C GLN A 40 -1.03 -1.72 -10.33
N ALA A 41 -1.72 -2.79 -9.96
CA ALA A 41 -1.23 -4.16 -10.09
C ALA A 41 -2.44 -5.11 -10.08
N PRO A 42 -2.26 -6.41 -10.36
CA PRO A 42 -3.28 -7.40 -10.06
C PRO A 42 -3.71 -7.27 -8.59
N ALA A 43 -5.01 -7.33 -8.33
CA ALA A 43 -5.60 -6.86 -7.05
C ALA A 43 -4.87 -7.35 -5.78
N VAL A 44 -4.53 -8.64 -5.72
CA VAL A 44 -3.82 -9.23 -4.58
C VAL A 44 -2.41 -8.65 -4.41
N VAL A 45 -1.71 -8.39 -5.51
CA VAL A 45 -0.38 -7.76 -5.50
C VAL A 45 -0.49 -6.27 -5.14
N ALA A 46 -1.52 -5.58 -5.65
CA ALA A 46 -1.75 -4.18 -5.32
C ALA A 46 -2.00 -4.00 -3.82
N ASP A 47 -2.84 -4.85 -3.22
CA ASP A 47 -3.09 -4.85 -1.78
C ASP A 47 -1.82 -5.09 -0.96
N ALA A 48 -1.00 -6.07 -1.37
CA ALA A 48 0.26 -6.38 -0.70
C ALA A 48 1.24 -5.20 -0.76
N VAL A 49 1.38 -4.57 -1.93
CA VAL A 49 2.23 -3.39 -2.11
C VAL A 49 1.72 -2.20 -1.29
N VAL A 50 0.41 -1.96 -1.29
CA VAL A 50 -0.22 -0.89 -0.49
C VAL A 50 0.04 -1.14 1.00
N ALA A 51 -0.22 -2.34 1.51
CA ALA A 51 0.00 -2.68 2.91
C ALA A 51 1.46 -2.48 3.33
N ARG A 52 2.43 -2.83 2.45
CA ARG A 52 3.86 -2.61 2.71
C ARG A 52 4.23 -1.12 2.72
N LEU A 53 3.68 -0.33 1.80
CA LEU A 53 3.90 1.11 1.74
C LEU A 53 3.31 1.83 2.96
N ASP A 54 2.12 1.44 3.40
CA ASP A 54 1.45 2.03 4.57
C ASP A 54 2.09 1.57 5.90
N ALA A 55 2.74 0.40 5.93
CA ALA A 55 3.47 -0.11 7.10
C ALA A 55 4.84 0.55 7.32
N LEU A 56 5.28 1.45 6.42
CA LEU A 56 6.55 2.16 6.58
C LEU A 56 6.51 3.07 7.81
N ALA A 57 7.57 3.02 8.62
CA ALA A 57 7.72 3.87 9.79
C ALA A 57 7.65 5.37 9.43
N GLY A 58 6.88 6.14 10.20
CA GLY A 58 6.68 7.57 9.96
C GLY A 58 5.65 7.93 8.88
N SER A 59 4.90 6.94 8.35
CA SER A 59 3.83 7.14 7.35
C SER A 59 4.23 8.06 6.18
N PRO A 60 5.34 7.76 5.48
CA PRO A 60 5.88 8.61 4.43
C PRO A 60 4.94 8.78 3.23
N VAL A 61 4.12 7.76 2.98
CA VAL A 61 3.17 7.69 1.88
C VAL A 61 1.81 7.26 2.42
N ARG A 62 0.77 7.62 1.67
CA ARG A 62 -0.57 7.07 1.82
C ARG A 62 -0.91 6.35 0.53
N ALA A 63 -0.76 5.03 0.54
CA ALA A 63 -0.94 4.23 -0.66
C ALA A 63 -2.41 3.87 -0.89
N ARG A 64 -2.81 3.68 -2.15
CA ARG A 64 -4.11 3.12 -2.51
C ARG A 64 -4.03 2.28 -3.77
N ALA A 65 -4.73 1.16 -3.80
CA ALA A 65 -4.84 0.34 -5.00
C ALA A 65 -5.78 1.01 -6.02
N ILE A 66 -5.43 0.94 -7.29
CA ILE A 66 -6.31 1.25 -8.42
C ILE A 66 -6.51 -0.01 -9.28
N PRO A 67 -7.65 -0.15 -9.98
CA PRO A 67 -7.91 -1.31 -10.83
C PRO A 67 -6.83 -1.50 -11.90
N GLU A 68 -6.55 -2.77 -12.24
CA GLU A 68 -5.55 -3.16 -13.25
C GLU A 68 -5.92 -2.63 -14.65
N ASP A 69 -7.21 -2.47 -14.94
CA ASP A 69 -7.77 -1.97 -16.20
C ASP A 69 -7.95 -0.44 -16.26
N ALA A 70 -7.75 0.27 -15.15
CA ALA A 70 -7.84 1.73 -15.11
C ALA A 70 -6.67 2.41 -15.85
N ASP A 71 -6.84 3.66 -16.32
CA ASP A 71 -5.69 4.44 -16.83
C ASP A 71 -4.80 4.87 -15.64
N PRO A 72 -3.54 4.38 -15.54
CA PRO A 72 -2.66 4.73 -14.43
C PRO A 72 -2.24 6.19 -14.43
N ARG A 73 -2.46 6.95 -15.51
CA ARG A 73 -2.17 8.39 -15.55
C ARG A 73 -3.28 9.22 -14.91
N GLU A 74 -4.48 8.67 -14.77
CA GLU A 74 -5.66 9.42 -14.32
C GLU A 74 -5.53 9.96 -12.88
N PRO A 75 -5.00 9.20 -11.89
CA PRO A 75 -4.75 9.75 -10.56
C PRO A 75 -3.82 10.97 -10.54
N LEU A 76 -2.82 11.00 -11.42
CA LEU A 76 -1.93 12.15 -11.58
C LEU A 76 -2.65 13.32 -12.24
N ARG A 77 -3.46 13.03 -13.27
CA ARG A 77 -4.27 14.04 -13.96
C ARG A 77 -5.24 14.73 -13.02
N GLN A 78 -5.88 13.98 -12.14
CA GLN A 78 -6.83 14.53 -11.17
C GLN A 78 -6.15 15.20 -9.95
N GLY A 79 -4.83 15.08 -9.82
CA GLY A 79 -4.08 15.56 -8.65
C GLY A 79 -4.40 14.78 -7.36
N THR A 80 -4.99 13.59 -7.48
CA THR A 80 -5.37 12.74 -6.34
C THR A 80 -4.23 11.80 -5.92
N ALA A 81 -3.18 11.68 -6.73
CA ALA A 81 -1.92 11.02 -6.38
C ALA A 81 -0.72 11.89 -6.82
N ALA A 82 0.37 11.80 -6.07
CA ALA A 82 1.65 12.43 -6.40
C ALA A 82 2.56 11.51 -7.23
N ALA A 83 2.35 10.19 -7.15
CA ALA A 83 2.96 9.20 -8.02
C ALA A 83 2.03 7.99 -8.20
N VAL A 84 2.27 7.23 -9.26
CA VAL A 84 1.60 5.94 -9.51
C VAL A 84 2.65 4.87 -9.77
N VAL A 85 2.63 3.80 -8.97
CA VAL A 85 3.48 2.62 -9.18
C VAL A 85 2.69 1.61 -9.99
N VAL A 86 3.15 1.31 -11.19
CA VAL A 86 2.55 0.31 -12.08
C VAL A 86 3.41 -0.95 -12.03
N VAL A 87 2.84 -2.02 -11.49
CA VAL A 87 3.48 -3.34 -11.35
C VAL A 87 2.87 -4.29 -12.38
N ASP A 88 3.57 -4.47 -13.49
CA ASP A 88 3.20 -5.46 -14.51
C ASP A 88 4.08 -6.71 -14.37
N LEU A 89 3.52 -7.76 -13.78
CA LEU A 89 4.21 -9.02 -13.53
C LEU A 89 4.68 -9.77 -14.79
N ARG A 90 4.28 -9.32 -15.99
CA ARG A 90 4.71 -9.90 -17.28
C ARG A 90 6.08 -9.43 -17.72
N VAL A 91 6.50 -8.25 -17.25
CA VAL A 91 7.79 -7.63 -17.57
C VAL A 91 8.64 -7.55 -16.31
N ALA A 92 9.96 -7.49 -16.43
CA ALA A 92 10.86 -7.45 -15.26
C ALA A 92 10.96 -6.06 -14.60
N GLN A 93 10.44 -5.02 -15.25
CA GLN A 93 10.60 -3.63 -14.84
C GLN A 93 9.25 -3.01 -14.45
N ASP A 94 9.18 -2.47 -13.24
CA ASP A 94 8.06 -1.66 -12.77
C ASP A 94 8.15 -0.24 -13.32
N VAL A 95 7.00 0.43 -13.48
CA VAL A 95 6.95 1.81 -13.96
C VAL A 95 6.47 2.72 -12.85
N LEU A 96 7.32 3.69 -12.47
CA LEU A 96 6.95 4.77 -11.58
C LEU A 96 6.52 5.98 -12.42
N LEU A 97 5.22 6.27 -12.43
CA LEU A 97 4.69 7.48 -13.07
C LEU A 97 4.75 8.64 -12.09
N VAL A 98 5.41 9.72 -12.50
CA VAL A 98 5.49 10.98 -11.74
C VAL A 98 5.07 12.16 -12.62
N PRO A 99 4.49 13.23 -12.05
CA PRO A 99 4.17 14.43 -12.82
C PRO A 99 5.46 15.14 -13.27
N ALA A 100 5.54 15.52 -14.55
CA ALA A 100 6.69 16.25 -15.10
C ALA A 100 6.90 17.62 -14.42
N VAL A 101 5.84 18.20 -13.87
CA VAL A 101 5.87 19.47 -13.12
C VAL A 101 6.07 19.28 -11.60
N GLY A 102 6.41 18.07 -11.16
CA GLY A 102 6.63 17.71 -9.76
C GLY A 102 7.96 18.22 -9.17
N ASP A 103 8.08 18.11 -7.84
CA ASP A 103 9.32 18.42 -7.11
C ASP A 103 10.38 17.33 -7.37
N PRO A 104 11.58 17.69 -7.90
CA PRO A 104 12.65 16.73 -8.16
C PRO A 104 13.14 15.95 -6.93
N GLU A 105 13.10 16.54 -5.73
CA GLU A 105 13.49 15.85 -4.50
C GLU A 105 12.45 14.80 -4.12
N LEU A 106 11.16 15.16 -4.21
CA LEU A 106 10.07 14.22 -4.00
C LEU A 106 10.12 13.07 -5.01
N THR A 107 10.41 13.35 -6.28
CA THR A 107 10.61 12.30 -7.30
C THR A 107 11.74 11.35 -6.90
N ARG A 108 12.92 11.86 -6.49
CA ARG A 108 14.03 11.00 -6.03
C ARG A 108 13.68 10.15 -4.82
N LEU A 109 12.92 10.69 -3.87
CA LEU A 109 12.44 9.93 -2.71
C LEU A 109 11.46 8.82 -3.13
N LEU A 110 10.55 9.11 -4.05
CA LEU A 110 9.59 8.15 -4.57
C LEU A 110 10.25 7.07 -5.44
N GLU A 111 11.30 7.41 -6.19
CA GLU A 111 12.16 6.45 -6.89
C GLU A 111 12.78 5.46 -5.90
N GLY A 112 13.40 5.97 -4.83
CA GLY A 112 13.96 5.12 -3.78
C GLY A 112 12.92 4.24 -3.08
N LEU A 113 11.69 4.73 -2.89
CA LEU A 113 10.58 3.92 -2.34
C LEU A 113 10.10 2.86 -3.34
N SER A 114 9.95 3.22 -4.61
CA SER A 114 9.56 2.31 -5.69
C SER A 114 10.57 1.18 -5.86
N ASP A 115 11.87 1.50 -5.87
CA ASP A 115 12.93 0.49 -5.93
C ASP A 115 12.89 -0.45 -4.72
N ARG A 116 12.59 0.04 -3.53
CA ARG A 116 12.45 -0.82 -2.32
C ARG A 116 11.23 -1.73 -2.37
N VAL A 117 10.16 -1.33 -3.05
CA VAL A 117 8.99 -2.19 -3.28
C VAL A 117 9.28 -3.25 -4.35
N GLY A 118 9.95 -2.88 -5.43
CA GLY A 118 10.28 -3.78 -6.55
C GLY A 118 11.45 -4.74 -6.27
N THR A 119 12.44 -4.32 -5.46
CA THR A 119 13.65 -5.10 -5.14
C THR A 119 13.31 -6.47 -4.53
N PRO A 120 12.40 -6.60 -3.55
CA PRO A 120 11.88 -7.88 -3.08
C PRO A 120 11.39 -8.85 -4.14
N LEU A 121 10.87 -8.35 -5.27
CA LEU A 121 10.17 -9.16 -6.26
C LEU A 121 11.01 -9.56 -7.47
N GLY A 122 12.28 -9.16 -7.57
CA GLY A 122 13.04 -9.37 -8.80
C GLY A 122 13.37 -8.11 -9.59
N ARG A 123 12.74 -7.00 -9.25
CA ARG A 123 12.30 -6.03 -10.25
C ARG A 123 13.06 -4.72 -10.12
N THR A 124 13.35 -4.10 -11.25
CA THR A 124 13.88 -2.73 -11.31
C THR A 124 12.72 -1.78 -11.56
N SER A 125 12.82 -0.53 -11.11
CA SER A 125 11.84 0.49 -11.48
C SER A 125 12.37 1.41 -12.57
N ARG A 126 11.49 1.91 -13.43
CA ARG A 126 11.75 2.99 -14.39
C ARG A 126 10.79 4.12 -14.14
N THR A 127 11.35 5.30 -13.92
CA THR A 127 10.56 6.53 -13.83
C THR A 127 10.13 6.99 -15.21
N VAL A 128 8.85 7.31 -15.35
CA VAL A 128 8.28 7.93 -16.55
C VAL A 128 7.55 9.20 -16.12
N GLU A 129 7.99 10.32 -16.67
CA GLU A 129 7.36 11.62 -16.42
C GLU A 129 6.07 11.74 -17.25
N VAL A 130 4.99 12.21 -16.61
CA VAL A 130 3.70 12.48 -17.25
C VAL A 130 3.51 13.98 -17.39
N ALA A 131 3.45 14.46 -18.63
CA ALA A 131 3.24 15.88 -18.94
C ALA A 131 1.82 16.34 -18.54
N PRO A 132 1.64 17.61 -18.13
CA PRO A 132 0.31 18.16 -17.85
C PRO A 132 -0.58 18.14 -19.09
N VAL A 133 -1.88 17.93 -18.90
CA VAL A 133 -2.83 17.77 -20.01
C VAL A 133 -3.08 19.09 -20.77
N ARG A 134 -3.22 20.21 -20.05
CA ARG A 134 -3.54 21.51 -20.67
C ARG A 134 -2.33 22.31 -21.11
N ASP A 135 -1.17 22.04 -20.51
CA ASP A 135 0.05 22.80 -20.78
C ASP A 135 1.28 21.88 -20.75
N PRO A 136 1.49 21.11 -21.83
CA PRO A 136 2.52 20.07 -21.88
C PRO A 136 3.96 20.61 -21.88
N SER A 137 4.16 21.90 -22.18
CA SER A 137 5.47 22.54 -22.26
C SER A 137 6.00 23.04 -20.91
N LEU A 138 5.21 22.96 -19.84
CA LEU A 138 5.66 23.32 -18.50
C LEU A 138 6.75 22.37 -18.00
N GLY A 139 7.92 22.94 -17.68
CA GLY A 139 9.06 22.21 -17.15
C GLY A 139 8.99 21.96 -15.64
N ARG A 140 9.99 21.22 -15.13
CA ARG A 140 10.15 20.96 -13.69
C ARG A 140 10.33 22.26 -12.90
N GLY A 141 9.61 22.37 -11.78
CA GLY A 141 9.70 23.53 -10.88
C GLY A 141 9.04 24.82 -11.37
N ALA A 142 8.46 24.85 -12.59
CA ALA A 142 7.82 26.03 -13.17
C ALA A 142 6.72 26.61 -12.29
N LEU A 143 5.87 25.71 -11.77
CA LEU A 143 4.72 26.05 -10.94
C LEU A 143 5.14 26.84 -9.71
N ALA A 144 6.13 26.32 -8.98
CA ALA A 144 6.54 26.91 -7.73
C ALA A 144 7.35 28.19 -7.92
N ALA A 145 8.22 28.26 -8.94
CA ALA A 145 8.91 29.49 -9.29
C ALA A 145 7.94 30.61 -9.68
N SER A 146 6.91 30.30 -10.47
CA SER A 146 5.89 31.26 -10.92
C SER A 146 5.09 31.81 -9.74
N VAL A 147 4.59 30.91 -8.88
CA VAL A 147 3.79 31.29 -7.71
C VAL A 147 4.64 32.08 -6.71
N GLY A 148 5.87 31.64 -6.44
CA GLY A 148 6.81 32.38 -5.59
C GLY A 148 7.06 33.80 -6.12
N ALA A 149 7.31 33.94 -7.41
CA ALA A 149 7.50 35.24 -8.06
C ALA A 149 6.25 36.13 -7.96
N TRP A 150 5.04 35.60 -8.20
CA TRP A 150 3.80 36.36 -8.05
C TRP A 150 3.56 36.85 -6.62
N VAL A 151 3.82 36.02 -5.62
CA VAL A 151 3.67 36.43 -4.22
C VAL A 151 4.66 37.55 -3.89
N LEU A 152 5.93 37.41 -4.27
CA LEU A 152 6.95 38.45 -4.06
C LEU A 152 6.59 39.77 -4.77
N VAL A 153 6.17 39.69 -6.03
CA VAL A 153 5.71 40.84 -6.81
C VAL A 153 4.48 41.49 -6.17
N GLY A 154 3.54 40.71 -5.63
CA GLY A 154 2.39 41.21 -4.90
C GLY A 154 2.77 42.06 -3.68
N VAL A 155 3.77 41.63 -2.90
CA VAL A 155 4.30 42.44 -1.80
C VAL A 155 4.87 43.75 -2.31
N LEU A 156 5.69 43.72 -3.36
CA LEU A 156 6.30 44.91 -3.94
C LEU A 156 5.26 45.90 -4.48
N VAL A 157 4.22 45.39 -5.15
CA VAL A 157 3.08 46.20 -5.64
C VAL A 157 2.31 46.82 -4.47
N GLY A 158 2.07 46.06 -3.40
CA GLY A 158 1.43 46.57 -2.18
C GLY A 158 2.22 47.71 -1.54
N VAL A 159 3.54 47.54 -1.40
CA VAL A 159 4.48 48.56 -0.88
C VAL A 159 4.47 49.80 -1.76
N ALA A 160 4.58 49.64 -3.09
CA ALA A 160 4.59 50.74 -4.04
C ALA A 160 3.27 51.54 -4.01
N ALA A 161 2.12 50.85 -3.95
CA ALA A 161 0.81 51.49 -3.81
C ALA A 161 0.66 52.25 -2.48
N GLY A 162 1.40 51.84 -1.45
CA GLY A 162 1.64 52.58 -0.21
C GLY A 162 2.32 53.92 -0.38
N LEU A 163 3.45 53.92 -1.06
CA LEU A 163 4.32 55.09 -1.24
C LEU A 163 3.76 56.13 -2.20
N VAL A 164 2.97 55.71 -3.20
CA VAL A 164 2.41 56.60 -4.23
C VAL A 164 1.32 57.53 -3.67
N VAL A 165 0.54 57.09 -2.68
CA VAL A 165 -0.58 57.88 -2.13
C VAL A 165 -0.12 59.15 -1.35
N PRO A 166 0.90 59.10 -0.47
CA PRO A 166 1.51 60.29 0.14
C PRO A 166 2.08 61.29 -0.87
N LEU A 167 2.69 60.80 -1.96
CA LEU A 167 3.27 61.64 -3.02
C LEU A 167 2.18 62.40 -3.80
N LEU A 168 1.07 61.73 -4.11
CA LEU A 168 -0.10 62.36 -4.74
C LEU A 168 -0.79 63.38 -3.81
N ARG A 169 -0.78 63.13 -2.49
CA ARG A 169 -1.30 64.07 -1.46
C ARG A 169 -0.45 65.34 -1.32
N ARG A 170 0.87 65.24 -1.45
CA ARG A 170 1.77 66.42 -1.43
C ARG A 170 1.51 67.38 -2.60
N ARG A 171 1.04 66.88 -3.75
CA ARG A 171 0.76 67.70 -4.94
C ARG A 171 -0.63 68.36 -4.98
N ARG A 172 -1.63 67.85 -4.26
CA ARG A 172 -3.04 68.31 -4.36
C ARG A 172 -3.61 69.02 -3.11
N GLY A 173 -2.78 69.31 -2.11
CA GLY A 173 -3.21 69.98 -0.88
C GLY A 173 -3.92 69.06 0.12
N ARG A 174 -3.97 69.50 1.39
CA ARG A 174 -4.41 68.72 2.57
C ARG A 174 -5.95 68.56 2.66
N ALA A 175 -6.61 68.05 1.62
CA ALA A 175 -8.00 67.60 1.75
C ALA A 175 -8.04 66.17 2.32
N ALA A 176 -9.03 65.89 3.19
CA ALA A 176 -9.31 64.54 3.69
C ALA A 176 -9.54 63.59 2.49
N PRO A 177 -9.02 62.35 2.52
CA PRO A 177 -9.17 61.47 1.36
C PRO A 177 -10.64 61.09 1.20
N SER A 178 -11.26 61.58 0.12
CA SER A 178 -12.59 61.15 -0.31
C SER A 178 -12.55 59.65 -0.66
N VAL A 179 -13.71 58.99 -0.59
CA VAL A 179 -13.91 57.59 -1.01
C VAL A 179 -13.27 57.34 -2.40
N ARG A 180 -13.28 58.35 -3.29
CA ARG A 180 -12.72 58.31 -4.65
C ARG A 180 -11.20 58.05 -4.68
N VAL A 181 -10.40 58.67 -3.82
CA VAL A 181 -8.93 58.44 -3.78
C VAL A 181 -8.60 57.02 -3.28
N ARG A 182 -9.49 56.45 -2.48
CA ARG A 182 -9.30 55.13 -1.86
C ARG A 182 -9.75 54.01 -2.79
N VAL A 183 -10.86 54.20 -3.50
CA VAL A 183 -11.26 53.36 -4.64
C VAL A 183 -10.17 53.41 -5.73
N ALA A 184 -9.61 54.59 -6.02
CA ALA A 184 -8.49 54.71 -6.95
C ALA A 184 -7.24 53.92 -6.51
N ARG A 185 -6.98 53.78 -5.20
CA ARG A 185 -5.88 52.95 -4.68
C ARG A 185 -6.13 51.46 -4.92
N VAL A 186 -7.35 50.98 -4.68
CA VAL A 186 -7.74 49.57 -4.95
C VAL A 186 -7.68 49.29 -6.46
N LEU A 187 -8.20 50.19 -7.30
CA LEU A 187 -8.14 50.07 -8.76
C LEU A 187 -6.70 50.12 -9.29
N LEU A 188 -5.84 50.96 -8.70
CA LEU A 188 -4.41 51.01 -9.04
C LEU A 188 -3.71 49.69 -8.68
N VAL A 189 -3.97 49.12 -7.50
CA VAL A 189 -3.44 47.82 -7.10
C VAL A 189 -3.92 46.73 -8.06
N ALA A 190 -5.21 46.71 -8.42
CA ALA A 190 -5.76 45.74 -9.37
C ALA A 190 -5.12 45.88 -10.76
N GLY A 191 -4.95 47.10 -11.26
CA GLY A 191 -4.30 47.36 -12.55
C GLY A 191 -2.82 46.98 -12.57
N LEU A 192 -2.06 47.36 -11.53
CA LEU A 192 -0.65 46.98 -11.39
C LEU A 192 -0.50 45.47 -11.20
N ALA A 193 -1.43 44.81 -10.50
CA ALA A 193 -1.42 43.36 -10.34
C ALA A 193 -1.58 42.63 -11.67
N GLY A 194 -2.49 43.10 -12.53
CA GLY A 194 -2.66 42.55 -13.88
C GLY A 194 -1.41 42.70 -14.76
N VAL A 195 -0.79 43.89 -14.77
CA VAL A 195 0.43 44.13 -15.55
C VAL A 195 1.60 43.30 -15.02
N ALA A 196 1.79 43.28 -13.70
CA ALA A 196 2.91 42.58 -13.07
C ALA A 196 2.77 41.06 -13.18
N ALA A 197 1.55 40.52 -13.07
CA ALA A 197 1.28 39.11 -13.35
C ALA A 197 1.60 38.74 -14.81
N GLY A 198 1.23 39.60 -15.77
CA GLY A 198 1.55 39.41 -17.18
C GLY A 198 3.05 39.38 -17.47
N LEU A 199 3.82 40.26 -16.81
CA LEU A 199 5.29 40.26 -16.92
C LEU A 199 5.92 38.97 -16.37
N VAL A 200 5.44 38.46 -15.22
CA VAL A 200 5.93 37.19 -14.68
C VAL A 200 5.57 36.03 -15.59
N VAL A 201 4.35 35.99 -16.14
CA VAL A 201 3.92 34.96 -17.10
C VAL A 201 4.79 34.99 -18.37
N ALA A 202 5.05 36.18 -18.93
CA ALA A 202 5.92 36.34 -20.09
C ALA A 202 7.37 35.91 -19.82
N LEU A 203 7.90 36.25 -18.63
CA LEU A 203 9.23 35.84 -18.21
C LEU A 203 9.35 34.33 -18.06
N VAL A 204 8.39 33.69 -17.40
CA VAL A 204 8.36 32.22 -17.23
C VAL A 204 8.25 31.52 -18.57
N ALA A 205 7.37 32.01 -19.47
CA ALA A 205 7.24 31.49 -20.82
C ALA A 205 8.57 31.59 -21.60
N SER A 206 9.32 32.68 -21.44
CA SER A 206 10.62 32.85 -22.11
C SER A 206 11.72 31.96 -21.54
N TRP A 207 11.70 31.67 -20.24
CA TRP A 207 12.75 30.90 -19.56
C TRP A 207 12.61 29.38 -19.74
N GLN A 208 11.38 28.87 -19.93
CA GLN A 208 11.10 27.43 -19.88
C GLN A 208 10.69 26.79 -21.23
N GLY A 209 10.81 27.52 -22.35
CA GLY A 209 10.43 26.99 -23.67
C GLY A 209 8.96 27.20 -24.04
N GLY A 210 8.26 28.11 -23.34
CA GLY A 210 6.91 28.59 -23.68
C GLY A 210 5.79 27.99 -22.84
N LEU A 211 4.74 28.78 -22.59
CA LEU A 211 3.42 28.27 -22.18
C LEU A 211 2.62 27.98 -23.45
N ALA A 212 1.75 26.96 -23.43
CA ALA A 212 0.81 26.77 -24.53
C ALA A 212 0.01 28.08 -24.79
N PRO A 213 -0.12 28.57 -26.04
CA PRO A 213 -0.78 29.85 -26.31
C PRO A 213 -2.18 29.98 -25.71
N GLY A 214 -2.94 28.88 -25.67
CA GLY A 214 -4.27 28.82 -25.05
C GLY A 214 -4.27 28.82 -23.52
N ALA A 215 -3.13 28.55 -22.87
CA ALA A 215 -3.00 28.53 -21.41
C ALA A 215 -2.66 29.92 -20.83
N VAL A 216 -2.06 30.81 -21.62
CA VAL A 216 -1.61 32.15 -21.19
C VAL A 216 -2.70 32.96 -20.45
N PRO A 217 -3.96 33.04 -20.92
CA PRO A 217 -4.99 33.81 -20.21
C PRO A 217 -5.31 33.25 -18.82
N ALA A 218 -5.34 31.92 -18.67
CA ALA A 218 -5.65 31.27 -17.40
C ALA A 218 -4.51 31.47 -16.38
N TRP A 219 -3.26 31.35 -16.82
CA TRP A 219 -2.08 31.65 -16.01
C TRP A 219 -2.00 33.13 -15.62
N TRP A 220 -2.34 34.04 -16.54
CA TRP A 220 -2.41 35.47 -16.26
C TRP A 220 -3.47 35.80 -15.20
N LEU A 221 -4.68 35.28 -15.33
CA LEU A 221 -5.76 35.47 -14.36
C LEU A 221 -5.39 34.95 -12.97
N LEU A 222 -4.80 33.76 -12.91
CA LEU A 222 -4.31 33.18 -11.67
C LEU A 222 -3.24 34.07 -11.02
N GLY A 223 -2.23 34.46 -11.79
CA GLY A 223 -1.16 35.33 -11.32
C GLY A 223 -1.69 36.67 -10.83
N ALA A 224 -2.61 37.28 -11.57
CA ALA A 224 -3.23 38.55 -11.19
C ALA A 224 -4.00 38.42 -9.86
N GLY A 225 -4.71 37.31 -9.65
CA GLY A 225 -5.39 37.02 -8.40
C GLY A 225 -4.44 36.86 -7.20
N VAL A 226 -3.35 36.10 -7.36
CA VAL A 226 -2.33 35.90 -6.32
C VAL A 226 -1.61 37.22 -5.98
N VAL A 227 -1.20 37.98 -7.02
CA VAL A 227 -0.56 39.29 -6.86
C VAL A 227 -1.51 40.27 -6.17
N ALA A 228 -2.77 40.34 -6.59
CA ALA A 228 -3.77 41.25 -6.01
C ALA A 228 -4.08 40.92 -4.55
N ALA A 229 -4.30 39.64 -4.22
CA ALA A 229 -4.56 39.22 -2.84
C ALA A 229 -3.40 39.61 -1.91
N THR A 230 -2.16 39.34 -2.35
CA THR A 230 -0.95 39.68 -1.58
C THR A 230 -0.74 41.19 -1.47
N ALA A 231 -0.97 41.94 -2.56
CA ALA A 231 -0.82 43.39 -2.60
C ALA A 231 -1.85 44.11 -1.72
N LEU A 232 -3.12 43.67 -1.75
CA LEU A 232 -4.20 44.23 -0.93
C LEU A 232 -3.97 43.95 0.56
N ALA A 233 -3.54 42.73 0.91
CA ALA A 233 -3.18 42.41 2.29
C ALA A 233 -2.01 43.28 2.78
N THR A 234 -0.97 43.43 1.97
CA THR A 234 0.20 44.27 2.27
C THR A 234 -0.19 45.74 2.45
N ALA A 235 -1.00 46.29 1.53
CA ALA A 235 -1.46 47.68 1.59
C ALA A 235 -2.40 47.93 2.78
N GLY A 236 -3.24 46.95 3.15
CA GLY A 236 -4.11 47.01 4.32
C GLY A 236 -3.34 47.04 5.64
N LEU A 237 -2.33 46.17 5.78
CA LEU A 237 -1.44 46.17 6.95
C LEU A 237 -0.66 47.48 7.06
N GLU A 238 -0.13 47.99 5.96
CA GLU A 238 0.52 49.30 5.93
C GLU A 238 -0.44 50.45 6.32
N ALA A 239 -1.69 50.44 5.87
CA ALA A 239 -2.62 51.53 6.20
C ALA A 239 -2.80 51.67 7.73
N VAL A 240 -2.99 50.53 8.41
CA VAL A 240 -3.15 50.47 9.86
C VAL A 240 -1.82 50.70 10.60
N GLY A 241 -0.74 50.03 10.17
CA GLY A 241 0.53 49.98 10.88
C GLY A 241 1.60 50.99 10.43
N GLY A 242 1.38 51.71 9.33
CA GLY A 242 2.40 52.50 8.66
C GLY A 242 3.57 51.61 8.18
N PRO A 243 4.82 52.12 8.19
CA PRO A 243 6.01 51.34 7.81
C PRO A 243 6.18 50.03 8.57
N TRP A 244 5.69 49.95 9.82
CA TRP A 244 5.70 48.73 10.62
C TRP A 244 4.73 47.67 10.09
N GLY A 245 3.58 48.08 9.55
CA GLY A 245 2.65 47.18 8.88
C GLY A 245 3.25 46.56 7.61
N THR A 246 4.02 47.35 6.85
CA THR A 246 4.79 46.86 5.70
C THR A 246 5.87 45.87 6.11
N ALA A 247 6.61 46.17 7.20
CA ALA A 247 7.61 45.25 7.73
C ALA A 247 6.97 43.92 8.14
N VAL A 248 5.85 43.95 8.87
CA VAL A 248 5.09 42.76 9.26
C VAL A 248 4.59 41.98 8.04
N ALA A 249 4.07 42.65 7.01
CA ALA A 249 3.63 42.00 5.78
C ALA A 249 4.80 41.28 5.07
N GLY A 250 5.95 41.96 4.93
CA GLY A 250 7.15 41.37 4.35
C GLY A 250 7.66 40.17 5.15
N LEU A 251 7.60 40.22 6.48
CA LEU A 251 8.01 39.12 7.35
C LEU A 251 7.06 37.94 7.33
N LEU A 252 5.75 38.18 7.34
CA LEU A 252 4.76 37.11 7.21
C LEU A 252 4.93 36.38 5.88
N VAL A 253 5.18 37.13 4.79
CA VAL A 253 5.48 36.53 3.49
C VAL A 253 6.79 35.77 3.57
N LEU A 254 7.88 36.35 4.03
CA LEU A 254 9.17 35.65 4.12
C LEU A 254 9.12 34.40 5.01
N ALA A 255 8.41 34.44 6.14
CA ALA A 255 8.25 33.31 7.04
C ALA A 255 7.36 32.22 6.43
N LEU A 256 6.17 32.56 5.94
CA LEU A 256 5.18 31.61 5.43
C LEU A 256 5.46 31.12 4.00
N THR A 257 6.24 31.88 3.22
CA THR A 257 6.56 31.54 1.83
C THR A 257 8.02 31.18 1.64
N GLY A 258 8.94 31.52 2.54
CA GLY A 258 10.37 31.24 2.40
C GLY A 258 10.68 29.76 2.09
N PRO A 259 10.18 28.81 2.90
CA PRO A 259 10.35 27.38 2.63
C PRO A 259 9.60 26.87 1.39
N LEU A 260 8.58 27.60 0.91
CA LEU A 260 7.78 27.23 -0.25
C LEU A 260 8.35 27.83 -1.57
N VAL A 261 9.06 28.95 -1.49
CA VAL A 261 9.78 29.61 -2.59
C VAL A 261 10.96 28.75 -3.06
N THR A 262 11.48 27.84 -2.23
CA THR A 262 12.47 26.84 -2.66
C THR A 262 11.94 25.88 -3.72
N GLY A 263 10.63 25.93 -4.01
CA GLY A 263 9.99 25.10 -5.02
C GLY A 263 9.72 23.67 -4.58
N ARG A 264 9.88 23.38 -3.29
CA ARG A 264 9.68 22.05 -2.72
C ARG A 264 8.20 21.77 -2.49
N ASP A 265 7.80 20.51 -2.67
CA ASP A 265 6.46 20.09 -2.29
C ASP A 265 6.32 20.22 -0.76
N PRO A 266 5.24 20.81 -0.23
CA PRO A 266 5.08 20.95 1.22
C PRO A 266 5.22 19.65 2.00
N ARG A 267 4.91 18.51 1.38
CA ARG A 267 4.98 17.19 1.99
C ARG A 267 6.41 16.69 2.23
N VAL A 268 7.42 17.31 1.62
CA VAL A 268 8.83 16.99 1.87
C VAL A 268 9.52 17.94 2.83
N LEU A 269 8.84 19.02 3.23
CA LEU A 269 9.34 20.00 4.19
C LEU A 269 9.11 19.49 5.63
N PRO A 270 9.95 19.91 6.59
CA PRO A 270 9.75 19.56 7.99
C PRO A 270 8.45 20.16 8.55
N GLU A 271 7.95 19.64 9.65
CA GLU A 271 6.85 20.27 10.40
C GLU A 271 7.20 21.74 10.73
N PRO A 272 6.23 22.68 10.66
CA PRO A 272 4.79 22.49 10.44
C PRO A 272 4.31 22.58 8.98
N TRP A 273 5.21 22.58 8.00
CA TRP A 273 4.90 22.93 6.61
C TRP A 273 3.92 21.99 5.88
N PRO A 274 3.97 20.65 6.07
CA PRO A 274 3.00 19.75 5.43
C PRO A 274 1.55 20.12 5.75
N VAL A 275 1.29 20.64 6.96
CA VAL A 275 -0.04 21.04 7.43
C VAL A 275 -0.36 22.50 7.08
N LEU A 276 0.58 23.42 7.31
CA LEU A 276 0.31 24.86 7.18
C LEU A 276 0.31 25.35 5.74
N ALA A 277 1.08 24.72 4.84
CA ALA A 277 1.30 25.27 3.50
C ALA A 277 -0.01 25.50 2.74
N GLY A 278 -0.97 24.57 2.82
CA GLY A 278 -2.29 24.70 2.17
C GLY A 278 -3.12 25.90 2.63
N SER A 279 -2.83 26.44 3.81
CA SER A 279 -3.49 27.61 4.40
C SER A 279 -2.77 28.94 4.12
N THR A 280 -1.71 28.92 3.32
CA THR A 280 -0.97 30.11 2.91
C THR A 280 -1.38 30.58 1.51
N VAL A 281 -1.19 31.86 1.22
CA VAL A 281 -1.39 32.43 -0.13
C VAL A 281 -0.53 31.68 -1.17
N HIS A 282 0.70 31.31 -0.81
CA HIS A 282 1.59 30.55 -1.67
C HIS A 282 1.09 29.13 -1.94
N GLY A 283 0.66 28.40 -0.90
CA GLY A 283 0.12 27.04 -1.09
C GLY A 283 -1.20 27.02 -1.85
N ALA A 284 -2.09 27.99 -1.63
CA ALA A 284 -3.29 28.16 -2.46
C ALA A 284 -2.94 28.49 -3.91
N GLY A 285 -1.96 29.36 -4.14
CA GLY A 285 -1.43 29.66 -5.48
C GLY A 285 -0.88 28.42 -6.17
N LEU A 286 -0.08 27.59 -5.48
CA LEU A 286 0.45 26.32 -5.97
C LEU A 286 -0.67 25.33 -6.34
N ALA A 287 -1.66 25.18 -5.47
CA ALA A 287 -2.80 24.28 -5.70
C ALA A 287 -3.61 24.71 -6.94
N LEU A 288 -3.85 26.02 -7.09
CA LEU A 288 -4.54 26.57 -8.25
C LEU A 288 -3.70 26.47 -9.52
N ALA A 289 -2.39 26.72 -9.45
CA ALA A 289 -1.50 26.59 -10.60
C ALA A 289 -1.44 25.13 -11.11
N ARG A 290 -1.38 24.17 -10.17
CA ARG A 290 -1.46 22.74 -10.49
C ARG A 290 -2.81 22.40 -11.14
N ALA A 291 -3.92 22.92 -10.61
CA ALA A 291 -5.24 22.71 -11.20
C ALA A 291 -5.35 23.29 -12.62
N THR A 292 -4.81 24.49 -12.86
CA THR A 292 -4.76 25.16 -14.17
C THR A 292 -3.98 24.36 -15.19
N ALA A 293 -2.85 23.76 -14.80
CA ALA A 293 -2.02 22.94 -15.68
C ALA A 293 -2.66 21.58 -16.05
N TRP A 294 -3.47 20.99 -15.15
CA TRP A 294 -3.95 19.62 -15.28
C TRP A 294 -5.45 19.46 -15.61
N THR A 295 -6.36 20.01 -14.80
CA THR A 295 -7.80 19.67 -14.85
C THR A 295 -8.70 20.85 -15.24
N GLY A 296 -8.27 22.08 -14.95
CA GLY A 296 -9.08 23.29 -15.03
C GLY A 296 -10.14 23.44 -13.93
N GLY A 297 -10.34 22.43 -13.07
CA GLY A 297 -11.23 22.50 -11.92
C GLY A 297 -10.53 23.15 -10.73
N LEU A 298 -10.92 24.38 -10.38
CA LEU A 298 -10.24 25.14 -9.33
C LEU A 298 -10.63 24.63 -7.93
N PRO A 299 -9.67 24.26 -7.06
CA PRO A 299 -9.97 23.85 -5.69
C PRO A 299 -10.64 25.00 -4.92
N ALA A 300 -11.91 24.81 -4.56
CA ALA A 300 -12.74 25.86 -3.95
C ALA A 300 -12.12 26.46 -2.67
N GLY A 301 -11.48 25.63 -1.83
CA GLY A 301 -10.79 26.10 -0.63
C GLY A 301 -9.66 27.08 -0.93
N SER A 302 -8.85 26.82 -1.96
CA SER A 302 -7.75 27.71 -2.37
C SER A 302 -8.27 29.03 -2.96
N VAL A 303 -9.34 28.97 -3.75
CA VAL A 303 -10.00 30.18 -4.28
C VAL A 303 -10.56 31.02 -3.13
N LEU A 304 -11.30 30.39 -2.21
CA LEU A 304 -11.88 31.06 -1.06
C LEU A 304 -10.82 31.69 -0.16
N LEU A 305 -9.66 31.03 0.02
CA LEU A 305 -8.55 31.58 0.78
C LEU A 305 -7.99 32.86 0.14
N LEU A 306 -7.73 32.85 -1.18
CA LEU A 306 -7.23 34.05 -1.88
C LEU A 306 -8.24 35.21 -1.81
N LEU A 307 -9.53 34.91 -1.97
CA LEU A 307 -10.60 35.89 -1.83
C LEU A 307 -10.69 36.44 -0.40
N LEU A 308 -10.62 35.58 0.61
CA LEU A 308 -10.64 35.96 2.03
C LEU A 308 -9.49 36.90 2.35
N VAL A 309 -8.27 36.58 1.91
CA VAL A 309 -7.08 37.43 2.12
C VAL A 309 -7.25 38.79 1.44
N ALA A 310 -7.77 38.83 0.21
CA ALA A 310 -8.06 40.08 -0.49
C ALA A 310 -9.13 40.92 0.24
N VAL A 311 -10.23 40.29 0.68
CA VAL A 311 -11.32 40.94 1.41
C VAL A 311 -10.85 41.49 2.75
N LEU A 312 -10.04 40.74 3.51
CA LEU A 312 -9.44 41.22 4.76
C LEU A 312 -8.53 42.42 4.52
N GLY A 313 -7.70 42.39 3.46
CA GLY A 313 -6.87 43.53 3.06
C GLY A 313 -7.70 44.77 2.75
N VAL A 314 -8.77 44.63 1.96
CA VAL A 314 -9.72 45.72 1.66
C VAL A 314 -10.43 46.21 2.92
N GLY A 315 -10.83 45.29 3.81
CA GLY A 315 -11.45 45.61 5.09
C GLY A 315 -10.55 46.46 5.99
N LEU A 316 -9.25 46.14 6.07
CA LEU A 316 -8.26 46.95 6.79
C LEU A 316 -8.10 48.36 6.17
N LEU A 317 -8.09 48.45 4.83
CA LEU A 317 -8.06 49.74 4.12
C LEU A 317 -9.33 50.57 4.40
N ALA A 318 -10.50 49.93 4.43
CA ALA A 318 -11.77 50.58 4.75
C ALA A 318 -11.86 50.99 6.22
N TRP A 319 -11.32 50.19 7.13
CA TRP A 319 -11.26 50.51 8.56
C TRP A 319 -10.32 51.69 8.84
N ASP A 320 -9.12 51.71 8.25
CA ASP A 320 -8.24 52.89 8.29
C ASP A 320 -8.92 54.13 7.69
N ALA A 321 -9.83 53.93 6.75
CA ALA A 321 -10.63 54.99 6.20
C ALA A 321 -11.68 55.55 7.16
N ALA A 322 -12.46 54.69 7.81
CA ALA A 322 -13.48 55.09 8.77
C ALA A 322 -12.88 55.88 9.95
N ARG A 323 -11.76 55.40 10.51
CA ARG A 323 -11.08 56.10 11.63
C ARG A 323 -10.48 57.46 11.25
N SER A 324 -10.15 57.64 9.98
CA SER A 324 -9.52 58.87 9.48
C SER A 324 -10.52 59.95 9.05
N ALA A 325 -11.81 59.61 8.91
CA ALA A 325 -12.85 60.54 8.46
C ALA A 325 -13.39 61.46 9.57
N GLY A 326 -13.16 61.13 10.85
CA GLY A 326 -13.72 61.85 12.00
C GLY A 326 -12.76 62.74 12.81
N ARG A 327 -11.53 62.99 12.34
CA ARG A 327 -10.53 63.81 13.07
C ARG A 327 -10.08 65.05 12.28
N PRO A 328 -10.28 66.28 12.79
CA PRO A 328 -9.69 67.48 12.19
C PRO A 328 -8.16 67.44 12.33
N ALA A 329 -7.44 67.87 11.28
CA ALA A 329 -5.99 67.79 11.22
C ALA A 329 -5.32 68.92 12.00
N THR A 330 -4.90 68.66 13.25
CA THR A 330 -3.98 69.54 13.99
C THR A 330 -2.50 69.18 13.70
N PRO A 331 -1.58 70.16 13.53
CA PRO A 331 -0.18 69.89 13.14
C PRO A 331 0.69 69.22 14.22
N ALA A 332 0.19 69.11 15.46
CA ALA A 332 0.95 68.59 16.60
C ALA A 332 0.81 67.08 16.83
N ASP A 333 -0.04 66.39 16.07
CA ASP A 333 -0.31 64.97 16.27
C ASP A 333 0.40 64.15 15.17
N GLN A 334 1.73 64.03 15.27
CA GLN A 334 2.35 62.82 14.73
C GLN A 334 1.70 61.68 15.51
N PRO A 335 0.87 60.82 14.88
CA PRO A 335 0.19 59.78 15.63
C PRO A 335 1.29 58.98 16.31
N ARG A 336 1.26 58.96 17.65
CA ARG A 336 1.91 57.93 18.47
C ARG A 336 1.30 56.60 18.03
N ARG A 337 1.71 56.10 16.85
CA ARG A 337 1.51 54.72 16.42
C ARG A 337 2.49 53.90 17.27
N LEU A 338 2.21 53.85 18.59
CA LEU A 338 2.98 53.05 19.54
C LEU A 338 2.82 51.56 19.16
N PRO A 339 3.82 50.74 19.49
CA PRO A 339 4.19 49.51 18.81
C PRO A 339 3.30 48.33 19.22
N LEU A 340 1.97 48.44 19.18
CA LEU A 340 1.11 47.30 19.55
C LEU A 340 1.21 46.16 18.50
N LEU A 341 1.32 46.53 17.21
CA LEU A 341 1.56 45.58 16.12
C LEU A 341 2.98 45.01 16.13
N GLY A 342 3.98 45.78 16.61
CA GLY A 342 5.34 45.28 16.86
C GLY A 342 5.42 44.39 18.10
N ALA A 343 4.66 44.72 19.15
CA ALA A 343 4.59 43.98 20.41
C ALA A 343 3.79 42.67 20.31
N LEU A 344 2.91 42.53 19.32
CA LEU A 344 2.24 41.26 18.98
C LEU A 344 2.97 40.49 17.86
N GLY A 345 3.54 41.18 16.86
CA GLY A 345 4.23 40.55 15.73
C GLY A 345 5.57 39.92 16.09
N VAL A 346 6.35 40.53 16.99
CA VAL A 346 7.62 39.98 17.48
C VAL A 346 7.41 38.68 18.27
N PRO A 347 6.52 38.59 19.28
CA PRO A 347 6.29 37.32 19.95
C PRO A 347 5.64 36.27 19.06
N LEU A 348 4.83 36.63 18.04
CA LEU A 348 4.31 35.66 17.08
C LEU A 348 5.43 35.06 16.19
N ALA A 349 6.35 35.92 15.71
CA ALA A 349 7.52 35.50 14.94
C ALA A 349 8.51 34.70 15.80
N VAL A 350 8.71 35.09 17.06
CA VAL A 350 9.55 34.37 18.04
C VAL A 350 8.90 33.06 18.48
N ALA A 351 7.57 32.99 18.62
CA ALA A 351 6.85 31.74 18.89
C ALA A 351 6.91 30.78 17.71
N ALA A 352 6.79 31.28 16.47
CA ALA A 352 7.03 30.49 15.26
C ALA A 352 8.49 29.99 15.17
N LEU A 353 9.45 30.79 15.62
CA LEU A 353 10.86 30.41 15.73
C LEU A 353 11.11 29.37 16.85
N GLY A 354 10.44 29.52 17.99
CA GLY A 354 10.50 28.60 19.12
C GLY A 354 9.94 27.23 18.76
N ALA A 355 8.79 27.18 18.08
CA ALA A 355 8.17 25.94 17.63
C ALA A 355 9.03 25.17 16.60
N THR A 356 9.82 25.88 15.78
CA THR A 356 10.70 25.27 14.77
C THR A 356 12.06 24.83 15.31
N LEU A 357 12.63 25.56 16.28
CA LEU A 357 13.90 25.19 16.92
C LEU A 357 13.76 24.11 18.00
N LEU A 358 12.59 24.02 18.64
CA LEU A 358 12.27 23.01 19.66
C LEU A 358 11.59 21.75 19.07
N ALA A 359 11.33 21.73 17.76
CA ALA A 359 10.80 20.54 17.09
C ALA A 359 11.78 19.38 17.31
N PRO A 360 11.35 18.26 17.92
CA PRO A 360 12.24 17.15 18.22
C PRO A 360 12.89 16.63 16.94
N ARG A 361 14.21 16.45 16.96
CA ARG A 361 14.94 15.74 15.92
C ARG A 361 14.52 14.28 15.97
N GLN A 362 13.53 13.89 15.18
CA GLN A 362 13.23 12.49 14.98
C GLN A 362 14.26 11.91 14.00
N THR A 363 15.15 11.08 14.49
CA THR A 363 16.22 10.43 13.72
C THR A 363 15.80 9.02 13.32
N ASP A 364 14.71 8.90 12.56
CA ASP A 364 14.36 7.60 11.99
C ASP A 364 14.60 7.64 10.48
N GLY A 365 15.56 6.83 10.04
CA GLY A 365 15.75 6.54 8.64
C GLY A 365 14.55 5.74 8.15
N LEU A 366 14.05 6.06 6.96
CA LEU A 366 13.13 5.20 6.24
C LEU A 366 13.84 3.86 6.03
N SER A 367 13.57 2.88 6.87
CA SER A 367 14.09 1.52 6.74
C SER A 367 12.89 0.58 6.69
N ALA A 368 12.61 0.06 5.50
CA ALA A 368 11.79 -1.12 5.34
C ALA A 368 12.76 -2.31 5.32
N ALA A 369 12.49 -3.35 6.09
CA ALA A 369 13.27 -4.57 5.99
C ALA A 369 13.17 -5.09 4.54
N PRO A 370 14.29 -5.39 3.86
CA PRO A 370 14.23 -6.02 2.55
C PRO A 370 13.59 -7.39 2.69
N VAL A 371 12.51 -7.64 1.95
CA VAL A 371 11.96 -9.00 1.84
C VAL A 371 12.90 -9.78 0.93
N ALA A 372 13.58 -10.75 1.51
CA ALA A 372 14.62 -11.49 0.84
C ALA A 372 13.99 -12.51 -0.14
N ARG A 373 14.52 -12.56 -1.37
CA ARG A 373 13.95 -13.35 -2.47
C ARG A 373 14.04 -14.84 -2.19
N ALA A 374 13.05 -15.58 -2.67
CA ALA A 374 13.19 -17.02 -2.77
C ALA A 374 14.03 -17.40 -3.99
N ALA A 375 14.92 -18.37 -3.84
CA ALA A 375 15.70 -18.98 -4.90
C ALA A 375 15.34 -20.46 -5.05
N GLN A 376 15.57 -21.03 -6.22
CA GLN A 376 15.52 -22.47 -6.39
C GLN A 376 16.91 -23.06 -6.18
N THR A 377 16.97 -24.23 -5.54
CA THR A 377 18.20 -25.01 -5.49
C THR A 377 18.64 -25.43 -6.89
N GLU A 378 19.86 -25.94 -6.99
CA GLU A 378 20.28 -26.70 -8.16
C GLU A 378 19.30 -27.84 -8.46
N CYS A 379 19.28 -28.22 -9.73
CA CYS A 379 18.45 -29.31 -10.20
C CYS A 379 18.90 -30.62 -9.56
N LEU A 380 18.02 -31.26 -8.80
CA LEU A 380 18.17 -32.66 -8.48
C LEU A 380 17.55 -33.46 -9.62
N GLU A 381 18.38 -34.19 -10.35
CA GLU A 381 17.93 -35.07 -11.42
C GLU A 381 17.05 -36.19 -10.86
N VAL A 382 15.89 -36.39 -11.48
CA VAL A 382 14.92 -37.40 -11.06
C VAL A 382 14.46 -38.20 -12.27
N PRO A 383 14.20 -39.51 -12.11
CA PRO A 383 13.67 -40.31 -13.19
C PRO A 383 12.27 -39.83 -13.58
N ASP A 384 11.92 -39.97 -14.86
CA ASP A 384 10.55 -39.74 -15.30
C ASP A 384 9.61 -40.77 -14.64
N VAL A 385 8.60 -40.25 -13.96
CA VAL A 385 7.57 -41.06 -13.29
C VAL A 385 6.37 -41.16 -14.22
N SER A 386 6.20 -42.32 -14.84
CA SER A 386 5.10 -42.60 -15.78
C SER A 386 3.98 -43.46 -15.19
N ASP A 387 4.20 -44.09 -14.03
CA ASP A 387 3.22 -44.96 -13.37
C ASP A 387 3.26 -44.83 -11.83
N LEU A 388 2.25 -45.42 -11.18
CA LEU A 388 2.08 -45.37 -9.72
C LEU A 388 3.23 -46.08 -8.98
N ALA A 389 3.74 -47.17 -9.54
CA ALA A 389 4.84 -47.92 -8.96
C ALA A 389 6.13 -47.10 -8.96
N GLY A 390 6.41 -46.39 -10.06
CA GLY A 390 7.50 -45.43 -10.21
C GLY A 390 7.37 -44.27 -9.24
N LEU A 391 6.16 -43.75 -9.04
CA LEU A 391 5.90 -42.67 -8.08
C LEU A 391 6.22 -43.09 -6.65
N ASN A 392 5.78 -44.28 -6.24
CA ASN A 392 6.09 -44.84 -4.92
C ASN A 392 7.58 -45.20 -4.76
N ARG A 393 8.24 -45.72 -5.81
CA ARG A 393 9.70 -45.92 -5.80
C ARG A 393 10.44 -44.60 -5.63
N PHE A 394 10.00 -43.55 -6.34
CA PHE A 394 10.58 -42.22 -6.23
C PHE A 394 10.44 -41.69 -4.80
N ALA A 395 9.22 -41.65 -4.28
CA ALA A 395 8.95 -41.17 -2.92
C ALA A 395 9.71 -41.97 -1.86
N GLY A 396 9.73 -43.30 -1.96
CA GLY A 396 10.27 -44.19 -0.93
C GLY A 396 11.76 -44.53 -1.04
N ARG A 397 12.45 -44.20 -2.14
CA ARG A 397 13.86 -44.63 -2.33
C ARG A 397 14.81 -43.56 -2.87
N VAL A 398 14.30 -42.55 -3.56
CA VAL A 398 15.17 -41.50 -4.11
C VAL A 398 15.49 -40.49 -3.01
N ARG A 399 16.76 -40.44 -2.59
CA ARG A 399 17.22 -39.47 -1.60
C ARG A 399 17.01 -38.05 -2.12
N GLY A 400 16.43 -37.20 -1.29
CA GLY A 400 16.31 -35.78 -1.61
C GLY A 400 17.64 -35.06 -1.38
N GLY A 401 17.75 -33.84 -1.90
CA GLY A 401 18.87 -32.96 -1.61
C GLY A 401 18.89 -32.51 -0.15
N PRO A 402 19.94 -31.78 0.29
CA PRO A 402 20.06 -31.30 1.67
C PRO A 402 18.84 -30.53 2.17
N SER A 403 18.16 -29.80 1.28
CA SER A 403 16.98 -28.98 1.57
C SER A 403 15.68 -29.75 1.80
N PHE A 404 15.63 -31.06 1.54
CA PHE A 404 14.42 -31.87 1.67
C PHE A 404 14.75 -33.35 1.88
N GLN A 405 14.49 -33.89 3.06
CA GLN A 405 14.70 -35.31 3.39
C GLN A 405 13.37 -36.05 3.59
N GLY A 406 12.41 -35.44 4.27
CA GLY A 406 11.04 -35.95 4.47
C GLY A 406 10.09 -34.81 4.81
N ALA A 407 8.81 -34.97 4.50
CA ALA A 407 7.77 -34.00 4.83
C ALA A 407 6.37 -34.63 4.78
N ASP A 408 5.40 -33.96 5.41
CA ASP A 408 3.98 -34.28 5.37
C ASP A 408 3.18 -33.41 4.39
N VAL A 409 1.85 -33.62 4.34
CA VAL A 409 0.89 -32.99 3.44
C VAL A 409 1.10 -33.40 1.99
N GLY A 410 1.86 -32.61 1.20
CA GLY A 410 2.05 -32.85 -0.23
C GLY A 410 0.88 -32.42 -1.10
N ALA A 411 0.32 -31.22 -0.91
CA ALA A 411 -0.68 -30.66 -1.82
C ALA A 411 0.00 -30.14 -3.11
N ASP A 412 -0.64 -30.30 -4.26
CA ASP A 412 0.00 -29.98 -5.54
C ASP A 412 -0.90 -29.22 -6.53
N VAL A 413 -0.25 -28.51 -7.46
CA VAL A 413 -0.92 -27.91 -8.61
C VAL A 413 -0.02 -27.93 -9.84
N ARG A 414 -0.61 -28.22 -11.00
CA ARG A 414 0.07 -28.11 -12.30
C ARG A 414 0.09 -26.65 -12.75
N LEU A 415 1.27 -26.11 -13.04
CA LEU A 415 1.48 -24.74 -13.54
C LEU A 415 1.22 -24.64 -15.06
N GLN A 416 1.05 -23.43 -15.57
CA GLN A 416 0.76 -23.20 -17.00
C GLN A 416 1.91 -23.59 -17.94
N ASP A 417 3.14 -23.67 -17.42
CA ASP A 417 4.34 -24.05 -18.18
C ASP A 417 4.62 -25.56 -18.13
N GLY A 418 3.71 -26.35 -17.57
CA GLY A 418 3.81 -27.80 -17.49
C GLY A 418 4.54 -28.31 -16.26
N ARG A 419 5.25 -27.45 -15.51
CA ARG A 419 5.82 -27.82 -14.21
C ARG A 419 4.72 -28.12 -13.19
N ARG A 420 5.06 -28.86 -12.14
CA ARG A 420 4.17 -29.13 -11.00
C ARG A 420 4.78 -28.58 -9.74
N LEU A 421 4.00 -27.79 -9.02
CA LEU A 421 4.38 -27.23 -7.73
C LEU A 421 3.76 -28.10 -6.64
N TRP A 422 4.56 -28.48 -5.66
CA TRP A 422 4.14 -29.20 -4.46
C TRP A 422 4.45 -28.36 -3.22
N VAL A 423 3.50 -28.27 -2.30
CA VAL A 423 3.68 -27.67 -0.98
C VAL A 423 3.56 -28.74 0.09
N PHE A 424 4.45 -28.66 1.08
CA PHE A 424 4.55 -29.60 2.17
C PHE A 424 4.50 -28.86 3.49
N GLY A 425 4.01 -29.52 4.53
CA GLY A 425 4.03 -28.99 5.89
C GLY A 425 5.39 -29.18 6.55
N ASP A 426 5.37 -29.69 7.76
CA ASP A 426 6.56 -29.94 8.56
C ASP A 426 7.56 -30.74 7.72
N THR A 427 8.70 -30.12 7.43
CA THR A 427 9.72 -30.65 6.50
C THR A 427 11.04 -30.81 7.23
N LEU A 428 11.55 -32.04 7.24
CA LEU A 428 12.87 -32.40 7.72
C LEU A 428 13.92 -32.17 6.62
N ARG A 429 14.97 -31.42 6.95
CA ARG A 429 16.15 -31.17 6.11
C ARG A 429 17.37 -31.93 6.64
N SER A 430 18.39 -32.11 5.82
CA SER A 430 19.60 -32.83 6.25
C SER A 430 20.34 -32.07 7.35
N ALA A 431 21.08 -32.78 8.19
CA ALA A 431 21.94 -32.17 9.20
C ALA A 431 23.04 -31.25 8.60
N SER A 432 23.38 -31.47 7.32
CA SER A 432 24.34 -30.64 6.58
C SER A 432 23.73 -29.37 5.96
N PHE A 433 22.41 -29.19 6.01
CA PHE A 433 21.75 -28.03 5.44
C PHE A 433 22.07 -26.76 6.25
N ARG A 434 22.53 -25.71 5.58
CA ARG A 434 22.80 -24.41 6.19
C ARG A 434 21.50 -23.60 6.28
N GLY A 435 20.78 -23.76 7.38
CA GLY A 435 19.52 -23.07 7.66
C GLY A 435 18.73 -23.80 8.75
N GLN A 436 17.44 -23.50 8.85
CA GLN A 436 16.56 -24.23 9.78
C GLN A 436 16.43 -25.70 9.33
N ARG A 437 16.71 -26.64 10.24
CA ARG A 437 16.68 -28.09 9.97
C ARG A 437 15.25 -28.62 9.85
N PHE A 438 14.33 -28.06 10.63
CA PHE A 438 12.92 -28.40 10.60
C PHE A 438 12.14 -27.11 10.35
N VAL A 439 11.29 -27.11 9.33
CA VAL A 439 10.49 -25.94 8.94
C VAL A 439 9.03 -26.33 8.81
N ARG A 440 8.12 -25.42 9.17
CA ARG A 440 6.67 -25.65 9.14
C ARG A 440 6.08 -25.82 7.75
N ASN A 441 6.79 -25.34 6.74
CA ASN A 441 6.35 -25.49 5.36
C ASN A 441 7.52 -25.42 4.39
N SER A 442 7.37 -26.09 3.26
CA SER A 442 8.32 -26.07 2.16
C SER A 442 7.63 -26.24 0.81
N MET A 443 8.37 -26.00 -0.27
CA MET A 443 7.86 -26.15 -1.63
C MET A 443 8.90 -26.77 -2.55
N LEU A 444 8.44 -27.69 -3.38
CA LEU A 444 9.21 -28.27 -4.47
C LEU A 444 8.57 -27.91 -5.81
N VAL A 445 9.41 -27.66 -6.81
CA VAL A 445 8.99 -27.48 -8.21
C VAL A 445 9.57 -28.60 -9.06
N PHE A 446 8.67 -29.41 -9.61
CA PHE A 446 8.98 -30.51 -10.52
C PHE A 446 8.85 -30.03 -11.96
N GLY A 447 9.92 -30.20 -12.73
CA GLY A 447 9.94 -30.09 -14.19
C GLY A 447 10.38 -31.42 -14.81
N PRO A 448 10.50 -31.47 -16.15
CA PRO A 448 11.02 -32.66 -16.84
C PRO A 448 12.38 -33.08 -16.28
N GLY A 449 12.50 -34.32 -15.81
CA GLY A 449 13.73 -34.90 -15.24
C GLY A 449 14.32 -34.17 -14.03
N CYS A 450 13.61 -33.22 -13.41
CA CYS A 450 14.22 -32.31 -12.44
C CYS A 450 13.29 -31.92 -11.31
N VAL A 451 13.78 -31.96 -10.07
CA VAL A 451 13.13 -31.35 -8.90
C VAL A 451 14.03 -30.28 -8.28
N ARG A 452 13.44 -29.15 -7.89
CA ARG A 452 14.14 -28.07 -7.18
C ARG A 452 13.35 -27.67 -5.94
N SER A 453 14.05 -27.43 -4.83
CA SER A 453 13.44 -26.83 -3.64
C SER A 453 13.41 -25.31 -3.79
N VAL A 454 12.32 -24.68 -3.35
CA VAL A 454 12.22 -23.22 -3.25
C VAL A 454 12.63 -22.82 -1.84
N LEU A 455 13.69 -22.03 -1.73
CA LEU A 455 14.27 -21.60 -0.46
C LEU A 455 14.18 -20.08 -0.32
N PRO A 456 13.61 -19.56 0.78
CA PRO A 456 13.77 -18.14 1.11
C PRO A 456 15.24 -17.83 1.40
N ALA A 457 15.64 -16.55 1.31
CA ALA A 457 17.07 -16.21 1.41
C ALA A 457 17.68 -16.46 2.80
N ASP A 458 16.86 -16.47 3.85
CA ASP A 458 17.26 -16.81 5.22
C ASP A 458 17.36 -18.33 5.46
N GLY A 459 16.94 -19.14 4.47
CA GLY A 459 16.88 -20.59 4.59
C GLY A 459 15.82 -21.09 5.58
N GLY A 460 14.83 -20.26 5.95
CA GLY A 460 13.72 -20.62 6.83
C GLY A 460 12.56 -21.36 6.15
N ALA A 461 11.38 -21.28 6.77
CA ALA A 461 10.10 -21.70 6.19
C ALA A 461 9.70 -20.78 5.02
N LEU A 462 9.04 -21.34 4.00
CA LEU A 462 8.69 -20.58 2.79
C LEU A 462 7.63 -19.50 3.06
N VAL A 463 6.63 -19.84 3.87
CA VAL A 463 5.73 -18.93 4.56
C VAL A 463 6.35 -18.71 5.94
N PRO A 464 6.95 -17.54 6.20
CA PRO A 464 7.70 -17.30 7.43
C PRO A 464 6.80 -17.37 8.66
N ASP A 465 7.34 -17.93 9.74
CA ASP A 465 6.67 -17.95 11.04
C ASP A 465 6.57 -16.53 11.62
N ARG A 466 5.54 -16.28 12.42
CA ARG A 466 5.38 -15.03 13.16
C ARG A 466 6.43 -14.91 14.25
N ALA A 467 6.73 -13.67 14.63
CA ALA A 467 7.69 -13.38 15.70
C ALA A 467 7.30 -13.97 17.07
N ASP A 468 6.02 -14.29 17.28
CA ASP A 468 5.49 -14.92 18.50
C ASP A 468 5.47 -16.46 18.45
N GLY A 469 6.12 -17.07 17.45
CA GLY A 469 6.29 -18.52 17.35
C GLY A 469 5.12 -19.27 16.69
N VAL A 470 4.12 -18.55 16.17
CA VAL A 470 3.05 -19.15 15.36
C VAL A 470 3.58 -19.42 13.95
N GLY A 471 3.49 -20.67 13.50
CA GLY A 471 3.85 -21.09 12.16
C GLY A 471 2.66 -21.42 11.27
N TYR A 472 2.96 -21.82 10.04
CA TYR A 472 1.95 -22.03 8.98
C TYR A 472 2.09 -23.41 8.35
N TRP A 473 1.06 -24.26 8.47
CA TRP A 473 0.96 -25.56 7.80
C TRP A 473 0.06 -25.46 6.57
N PRO A 474 0.53 -25.84 5.36
CA PRO A 474 -0.30 -25.83 4.17
C PRO A 474 -1.36 -26.93 4.24
N MET A 475 -2.54 -26.63 3.71
CA MET A 475 -3.67 -27.55 3.64
C MET A 475 -4.03 -27.86 2.19
N SER A 476 -4.16 -26.82 1.37
CA SER A 476 -4.52 -26.96 -0.03
C SER A 476 -3.86 -25.88 -0.89
N VAL A 477 -3.78 -26.15 -2.19
CA VAL A 477 -3.19 -25.24 -3.17
C VAL A 477 -4.08 -25.15 -4.39
N ALA A 478 -4.24 -23.95 -4.92
CA ALA A 478 -4.95 -23.72 -6.17
C ALA A 478 -4.25 -22.62 -6.98
N ARG A 479 -4.44 -22.65 -8.30
CA ARG A 479 -3.88 -21.64 -9.19
C ARG A 479 -4.94 -20.87 -9.95
N VAL A 480 -4.62 -19.61 -10.22
CA VAL A 480 -5.31 -18.75 -11.18
C VAL A 480 -4.30 -18.40 -12.26
N GLN A 481 -4.55 -18.88 -13.47
CA GLN A 481 -3.69 -18.58 -14.61
C GLN A 481 -3.84 -17.11 -15.02
N ARG A 482 -2.71 -16.43 -15.18
CA ARG A 482 -2.62 -15.10 -15.78
C ARG A 482 -1.70 -15.15 -17.00
N PRO A 483 -1.78 -14.18 -17.91
CA PRO A 483 -0.84 -14.13 -19.03
C PRO A 483 0.61 -14.02 -18.51
N GLY A 484 1.44 -15.02 -18.79
CA GLY A 484 2.89 -15.01 -18.46
C GLY A 484 3.27 -15.46 -17.05
N TYR A 485 2.32 -15.62 -16.13
CA TYR A 485 2.57 -16.09 -14.75
C TYR A 485 1.32 -16.74 -14.14
N ASP A 486 1.50 -17.61 -13.16
CA ASP A 486 0.40 -18.14 -12.36
C ASP A 486 0.36 -17.41 -11.01
N LEU A 487 -0.84 -17.08 -10.52
CA LEU A 487 -1.05 -16.77 -9.11
C LEU A 487 -1.41 -18.06 -8.40
N VAL A 488 -0.61 -18.45 -7.42
CA VAL A 488 -0.81 -19.69 -6.66
C VAL A 488 -1.21 -19.32 -5.24
N GLY A 489 -2.44 -19.64 -4.86
CA GLY A 489 -2.92 -19.50 -3.48
C GLY A 489 -2.68 -20.80 -2.73
N VAL A 490 -2.03 -20.70 -1.58
CA VAL A 490 -1.81 -21.80 -0.63
C VAL A 490 -2.61 -21.47 0.62
N ALA A 491 -3.64 -22.27 0.90
CA ALA A 491 -4.35 -22.19 2.16
C ALA A 491 -3.48 -22.81 3.26
N THR A 492 -3.29 -22.09 4.35
CA THR A 492 -2.47 -22.52 5.48
C THR A 492 -3.25 -22.42 6.77
N GLN A 493 -3.09 -23.38 7.68
CA GLN A 493 -3.57 -23.29 9.06
C GLN A 493 -2.46 -22.68 9.93
N ARG A 494 -2.85 -21.82 10.88
CA ARG A 494 -1.95 -21.24 11.87
C ARG A 494 -1.74 -22.21 13.02
N VAL A 495 -0.50 -22.42 13.42
CA VAL A 495 -0.15 -23.48 14.36
C VAL A 495 0.80 -22.96 15.41
N ARG A 496 0.51 -23.27 16.68
CA ARG A 496 1.42 -23.00 17.79
C ARG A 496 1.78 -24.32 18.47
N SER A 497 3.07 -24.53 18.74
CA SER A 497 3.51 -25.66 19.57
C SER A 497 3.07 -25.45 21.03
N THR A 498 2.56 -26.51 21.64
CA THR A 498 2.23 -26.55 23.06
C THR A 498 3.43 -27.06 23.87
N GLU A 499 3.25 -27.23 25.19
CA GLU A 499 4.26 -27.85 26.04
C GLU A 499 4.35 -29.38 25.84
N ALA A 500 3.37 -30.00 25.18
CA ALA A 500 3.42 -31.42 24.89
C ALA A 500 4.49 -31.73 23.82
N PRO A 501 5.38 -32.71 24.06
CA PRO A 501 6.53 -32.94 23.20
C PRO A 501 6.16 -33.54 21.83
N ASP A 502 5.07 -34.31 21.75
CA ASP A 502 4.62 -35.02 20.56
C ASP A 502 3.11 -35.37 20.58
N GLY A 503 2.61 -35.93 19.47
CA GLY A 503 1.25 -36.44 19.35
C GLY A 503 0.17 -35.38 19.07
N ALA A 504 -1.09 -35.81 19.15
CA ALA A 504 -2.27 -35.00 18.76
C ALA A 504 -2.51 -33.75 19.63
N GLY A 505 -1.82 -33.60 20.76
CA GLY A 505 -1.89 -32.45 21.66
C GLY A 505 -0.68 -31.51 21.62
N ALA A 506 0.33 -31.81 20.80
CA ALA A 506 1.56 -31.00 20.69
C ALA A 506 1.34 -29.65 19.99
N PHE A 507 0.15 -29.41 19.43
CA PHE A 507 -0.13 -28.25 18.60
C PHE A 507 -1.55 -27.72 18.80
N ASP A 508 -1.65 -26.41 18.92
CA ASP A 508 -2.92 -25.69 18.79
C ASP A 508 -3.09 -25.24 17.34
N ASN A 509 -4.22 -25.59 16.71
CA ASN A 509 -4.66 -24.94 15.47
C ASN A 509 -5.39 -23.64 15.83
N LEU A 510 -4.86 -22.50 15.37
CA LEU A 510 -5.35 -21.17 15.68
C LEU A 510 -6.26 -20.57 14.61
N GLY A 511 -6.45 -21.26 13.49
CA GLY A 511 -7.37 -20.88 12.43
C GLY A 511 -6.69 -20.61 11.07
N PRO A 512 -7.51 -20.24 10.07
CA PRO A 512 -7.09 -20.24 8.66
C PRO A 512 -6.32 -19.00 8.24
N SER A 513 -5.40 -19.17 7.31
CA SER A 513 -4.59 -18.12 6.68
C SER A 513 -4.36 -18.45 5.21
N MET A 514 -3.95 -17.46 4.43
CA MET A 514 -3.72 -17.61 2.98
C MET A 514 -2.38 -17.00 2.62
N ALA A 515 -1.53 -17.81 1.98
CA ALA A 515 -0.31 -17.34 1.34
C ALA A 515 -0.52 -17.29 -0.19
N VAL A 516 -0.11 -16.20 -0.83
CA VAL A 516 -0.22 -16.02 -2.28
C VAL A 516 1.15 -15.87 -2.88
N PHE A 517 1.44 -16.71 -3.86
CA PHE A 517 2.67 -16.72 -4.62
C PHE A 517 2.42 -16.25 -6.05
N VAL A 518 3.38 -15.50 -6.59
CA VAL A 518 3.50 -15.28 -8.04
C VAL A 518 4.51 -16.28 -8.59
N VAL A 519 4.14 -16.98 -9.66
CA VAL A 519 5.01 -17.96 -10.33
C VAL A 519 5.14 -17.58 -11.80
N PRO A 520 6.20 -16.84 -12.19
CA PRO A 520 6.49 -16.57 -13.60
C PRO A 520 6.72 -17.88 -14.36
N ARG A 521 6.36 -17.92 -15.65
CA ARG A 521 6.68 -19.08 -16.50
C ARG A 521 8.19 -19.34 -16.50
N GLY A 522 8.58 -20.58 -16.18
CA GLY A 522 9.99 -20.98 -16.00
C GLY A 522 10.70 -20.37 -14.78
N GLY A 523 10.07 -19.42 -14.07
CA GLY A 523 10.66 -18.71 -12.94
C GLY A 523 10.43 -19.38 -11.58
N THR A 524 11.04 -18.79 -10.55
CA THR A 524 10.91 -19.22 -9.15
C THR A 524 9.66 -18.63 -8.51
N PRO A 525 8.84 -19.44 -7.80
CA PRO A 525 7.74 -18.93 -6.97
C PRO A 525 8.23 -17.87 -5.97
N GLN A 526 7.56 -16.73 -5.91
CA GLN A 526 7.84 -15.66 -4.94
C GLN A 526 6.60 -15.42 -4.08
N LEU A 527 6.76 -15.41 -2.76
CA LEU A 527 5.70 -15.05 -1.82
C LEU A 527 5.37 -13.56 -1.99
N VAL A 528 4.12 -13.28 -2.34
CA VAL A 528 3.61 -11.91 -2.49
C VAL A 528 3.01 -11.43 -1.18
N GLU A 529 2.20 -12.26 -0.54
CA GLU A 529 1.48 -11.90 0.67
C GLU A 529 1.15 -13.15 1.48
N GLN A 530 1.16 -13.00 2.80
CA GLN A 530 0.64 -13.96 3.76
C GLN A 530 -0.39 -13.21 4.61
N ARG A 531 -1.59 -13.77 4.76
CA ARG A 531 -2.68 -13.11 5.49
C ARG A 531 -3.40 -14.09 6.42
N ASP A 532 -3.41 -13.72 7.70
CA ASP A 532 -4.24 -14.36 8.72
C ASP A 532 -5.72 -14.00 8.50
N LEU A 533 -6.60 -15.01 8.49
CA LEU A 533 -8.05 -14.84 8.41
C LEU A 533 -8.68 -15.01 9.81
N GLY A 534 -9.20 -13.91 10.35
CA GLY A 534 -9.79 -13.86 11.68
C GLY A 534 -8.78 -13.94 12.83
N PRO A 535 -9.24 -13.82 14.09
CA PRO A 535 -8.38 -13.90 15.26
C PRO A 535 -7.96 -15.34 15.57
N ASP A 536 -6.80 -15.47 16.23
CA ASP A 536 -6.27 -16.74 16.75
C ASP A 536 -7.24 -17.36 17.76
N SER A 537 -7.54 -18.66 17.60
CA SER A 537 -8.45 -19.40 18.48
C SER A 537 -8.26 -20.90 18.30
N ALA A 538 -8.08 -21.62 19.41
CA ALA A 538 -7.95 -23.07 19.43
C ALA A 538 -9.28 -23.85 19.37
N ASP A 539 -10.41 -23.15 19.29
CA ASP A 539 -11.74 -23.75 19.20
C ASP A 539 -11.92 -24.58 17.89
N PRO A 540 -12.02 -25.93 17.97
CA PRO A 540 -12.16 -26.78 16.80
C PRO A 540 -13.53 -26.68 16.12
N ALA A 541 -14.53 -26.06 16.76
CA ALA A 541 -15.85 -25.84 16.18
C ALA A 541 -15.85 -24.71 15.14
N ARG A 542 -14.82 -23.85 15.15
CA ARG A 542 -14.63 -22.82 14.12
C ARG A 542 -14.16 -23.45 12.81
N PRO A 543 -14.78 -23.13 11.66
CA PRO A 543 -14.35 -23.66 10.38
C PRO A 543 -12.93 -23.24 9.99
N GLU A 544 -12.09 -24.24 9.70
CA GLU A 544 -10.76 -24.11 9.12
C GLU A 544 -10.90 -23.92 7.60
N TRP A 545 -11.21 -22.68 7.18
CA TRP A 545 -11.44 -22.36 5.77
C TRP A 545 -10.17 -22.53 4.92
N GLY A 546 -10.29 -23.28 3.82
CA GLY A 546 -9.16 -23.58 2.94
C GLY A 546 -8.59 -24.98 3.16
N ALA A 547 -9.24 -25.81 3.99
CA ALA A 547 -9.02 -27.25 4.06
C ALA A 547 -8.98 -27.91 2.66
N ALA A 548 -9.80 -27.41 1.73
CA ALA A 548 -9.64 -27.61 0.29
C ALA A 548 -9.99 -26.32 -0.49
N ALA A 549 -9.34 -26.11 -1.64
CA ALA A 549 -9.57 -24.96 -2.49
C ALA A 549 -9.71 -25.36 -3.97
N VAL A 550 -10.71 -24.82 -4.66
CA VAL A 550 -10.96 -25.09 -6.09
C VAL A 550 -11.25 -23.80 -6.84
N VAL A 551 -10.52 -23.55 -7.92
CA VAL A 551 -10.81 -22.45 -8.85
C VAL A 551 -11.66 -22.98 -10.01
N ARG A 552 -12.91 -22.50 -10.15
CA ARG A 552 -13.79 -22.86 -11.27
C ARG A 552 -14.80 -21.76 -11.58
N GLY A 553 -15.00 -21.46 -12.86
CA GLY A 553 -16.04 -20.53 -13.32
C GLY A 553 -15.89 -19.10 -12.76
N GLY A 554 -14.65 -18.62 -12.61
CA GLY A 554 -14.37 -17.28 -12.05
C GLY A 554 -14.51 -17.17 -10.53
N TRP A 555 -14.77 -18.28 -9.84
CA TRP A 555 -14.83 -18.35 -8.37
C TRP A 555 -13.68 -19.17 -7.82
N VAL A 556 -13.27 -18.82 -6.60
CA VAL A 556 -12.50 -19.68 -5.70
C VAL A 556 -13.49 -20.25 -4.69
N TYR A 557 -13.72 -21.56 -4.73
CA TYR A 557 -14.45 -22.30 -3.70
C TYR A 557 -13.48 -22.70 -2.61
N LEU A 558 -13.79 -22.36 -1.37
CA LEU A 558 -12.97 -22.61 -0.18
C LEU A 558 -13.79 -23.47 0.75
N TYR A 559 -13.40 -24.73 0.89
CA TYR A 559 -14.06 -25.65 1.80
C TYR A 559 -13.45 -25.49 3.19
N GLY A 560 -14.30 -25.44 4.19
CA GLY A 560 -13.91 -25.33 5.59
C GLY A 560 -14.31 -26.57 6.37
N THR A 561 -13.46 -27.00 7.28
CA THR A 561 -13.70 -28.15 8.16
C THR A 561 -13.84 -27.70 9.60
N ALA A 562 -14.80 -28.27 10.33
CA ALA A 562 -15.00 -27.96 11.75
C ALA A 562 -15.42 -29.20 12.51
N ARG A 563 -14.89 -29.40 13.72
CA ARG A 563 -15.26 -30.51 14.58
C ARG A 563 -15.95 -29.99 15.84
N PRO A 564 -17.20 -30.40 16.12
CA PRO A 564 -17.86 -30.03 17.37
C PRO A 564 -17.15 -30.69 18.55
N ASP A 565 -17.18 -30.04 19.71
CA ASP A 565 -16.71 -30.64 20.97
C ASP A 565 -17.76 -31.60 21.55
N THR A 566 -18.07 -32.66 20.79
CA THR A 566 -19.01 -33.72 21.17
C THR A 566 -18.24 -35.02 21.39
N PRO A 567 -18.35 -35.66 22.57
CA PRO A 567 -17.70 -36.95 22.82
C PRO A 567 -18.06 -38.01 21.75
N GLY A 568 -17.03 -38.72 21.27
CA GLY A 568 -17.19 -39.77 20.26
C GLY A 568 -17.41 -39.28 18.82
N VAL A 569 -17.33 -37.97 18.56
CA VAL A 569 -17.29 -37.40 17.21
C VAL A 569 -15.85 -37.03 16.87
N PHE A 570 -15.23 -37.82 15.99
CA PHE A 570 -13.82 -37.63 15.62
C PHE A 570 -13.64 -36.94 14.26
N GLY A 571 -14.59 -37.13 13.35
CA GLY A 571 -14.60 -36.46 12.05
C GLY A 571 -14.95 -34.97 12.11
N PHE A 572 -14.59 -34.27 11.05
CA PHE A 572 -14.91 -32.88 10.82
C PHE A 572 -16.09 -32.77 9.86
N SER A 573 -16.98 -31.81 10.11
CA SER A 573 -17.98 -31.37 9.15
C SER A 573 -17.31 -30.68 7.96
N LEU A 574 -17.97 -30.69 6.79
CA LEU A 574 -17.51 -29.97 5.60
C LEU A 574 -18.49 -28.85 5.27
N ARG A 575 -17.99 -27.64 5.03
CA ARG A 575 -18.78 -26.46 4.64
C ARG A 575 -18.11 -25.79 3.44
N VAL A 576 -18.82 -24.91 2.72
CA VAL A 576 -18.24 -24.21 1.56
C VAL A 576 -18.49 -22.70 1.60
N ALA A 577 -17.43 -21.97 1.32
CA ALA A 577 -17.43 -20.56 0.98
C ALA A 577 -17.02 -20.38 -0.48
N ARG A 578 -17.33 -19.22 -1.06
CA ARG A 578 -16.78 -18.77 -2.32
C ARG A 578 -16.39 -17.29 -2.28
N THR A 579 -15.38 -16.96 -3.05
CA THR A 579 -14.95 -15.58 -3.28
C THR A 579 -14.43 -15.43 -4.71
N ARG A 580 -14.28 -14.19 -5.17
CA ARG A 580 -13.56 -13.93 -6.41
C ARG A 580 -12.05 -13.97 -6.17
N PRO A 581 -11.23 -14.43 -7.13
CA PRO A 581 -9.77 -14.47 -6.98
C PRO A 581 -9.15 -13.16 -6.47
N GLU A 582 -9.61 -12.02 -6.99
CA GLU A 582 -9.17 -10.67 -6.64
C GLU A 582 -9.55 -10.23 -5.22
N GLN A 583 -10.43 -10.98 -4.55
CA GLN A 583 -10.89 -10.72 -3.19
C GLN A 583 -10.51 -11.85 -2.22
N LEU A 584 -9.63 -12.76 -2.62
CA LEU A 584 -9.25 -13.93 -1.82
C LEU A 584 -8.84 -13.54 -0.39
N LEU A 585 -7.99 -12.51 -0.24
CA LEU A 585 -7.47 -12.08 1.05
C LEU A 585 -8.44 -11.18 1.85
N ARG A 586 -9.59 -10.81 1.28
CA ARG A 586 -10.60 -9.94 1.93
C ARG A 586 -11.77 -10.78 2.44
N GLN A 587 -11.59 -11.46 3.58
CA GLN A 587 -12.60 -12.40 4.12
C GLN A 587 -14.02 -11.81 4.23
N ARG A 588 -14.16 -10.51 4.51
CA ARG A 588 -15.46 -9.81 4.57
C ARG A 588 -16.26 -9.83 3.26
N SER A 589 -15.63 -10.05 2.11
CA SER A 589 -16.31 -10.13 0.82
C SER A 589 -16.76 -11.55 0.47
N TRP A 590 -16.36 -12.55 1.25
CA TRP A 590 -16.69 -13.93 0.99
C TRP A 590 -18.20 -14.17 1.12
N ARG A 591 -18.64 -15.25 0.48
CA ARG A 591 -20.01 -15.73 0.58
C ARG A 591 -20.00 -17.18 1.02
N TYR A 592 -20.84 -17.51 1.99
CA TYR A 592 -20.95 -18.81 2.61
C TYR A 592 -22.27 -19.45 2.21
N TRP A 593 -22.26 -20.72 1.85
CA TRP A 593 -23.47 -21.45 1.49
C TRP A 593 -24.19 -21.87 2.76
N ASP A 594 -25.45 -21.45 2.94
CA ASP A 594 -26.25 -21.78 4.12
C ASP A 594 -27.10 -23.06 3.95
N GLY A 595 -27.01 -23.73 2.80
CA GLY A 595 -27.86 -24.86 2.42
C GLY A 595 -28.85 -24.50 1.31
N GLU A 596 -29.20 -23.23 1.17
CA GLU A 596 -30.20 -22.76 0.20
C GLU A 596 -29.66 -21.62 -0.68
N ARG A 597 -28.84 -20.73 -0.12
CA ARG A 597 -28.30 -19.56 -0.80
C ARG A 597 -26.91 -19.17 -0.30
N TRP A 598 -26.26 -18.32 -1.09
CA TRP A 598 -25.00 -17.68 -0.73
C TRP A 598 -25.26 -16.43 0.11
N GLN A 599 -24.66 -16.35 1.29
CA GLN A 599 -24.86 -15.25 2.25
C GLN A 599 -23.52 -14.81 2.89
N ALA A 600 -23.50 -13.74 3.68
CA ALA A 600 -22.25 -13.07 4.10
C ALA A 600 -21.70 -13.50 5.48
N ASP A 601 -22.54 -14.11 6.33
CA ASP A 601 -22.24 -14.49 7.71
C ASP A 601 -21.58 -15.89 7.76
N PRO A 602 -20.31 -16.03 8.18
CA PRO A 602 -19.64 -17.32 8.24
C PRO A 602 -20.33 -18.33 9.17
N ASP A 603 -21.00 -17.87 10.24
CA ASP A 603 -21.60 -18.75 11.26
C ASP A 603 -22.86 -19.46 10.77
N ARG A 604 -23.42 -18.96 9.65
CA ARG A 604 -24.58 -19.55 8.97
C ARG A 604 -24.21 -20.57 7.89
N ALA A 605 -22.93 -20.90 7.73
CA ALA A 605 -22.51 -21.88 6.73
C ALA A 605 -23.08 -23.27 7.05
N GLY A 606 -23.85 -23.84 6.13
CA GLY A 606 -24.48 -25.14 6.26
C GLY A 606 -23.49 -26.29 6.04
N GLU A 607 -23.73 -27.42 6.71
CA GLU A 607 -22.93 -28.63 6.54
C GLU A 607 -23.29 -29.35 5.23
N LEU A 608 -22.26 -29.57 4.41
CA LEU A 608 -22.30 -30.39 3.20
C LEU A 608 -22.08 -31.87 3.50
N VAL A 609 -21.23 -32.15 4.50
CA VAL A 609 -20.98 -33.46 5.10
C VAL A 609 -20.98 -33.25 6.62
N PRO A 610 -21.72 -34.05 7.41
CA PRO A 610 -21.76 -33.90 8.86
C PRO A 610 -20.47 -34.36 9.52
N ALA A 611 -20.20 -33.88 10.74
CA ALA A 611 -18.99 -34.24 11.49
C ALA A 611 -18.93 -35.72 11.91
N ARG A 612 -20.07 -36.32 12.27
CA ARG A 612 -20.16 -37.75 12.62
C ARG A 612 -19.93 -38.60 11.37
N GLY A 613 -18.85 -39.40 11.35
CA GLY A 613 -18.44 -40.12 10.15
C GLY A 613 -17.96 -39.18 9.03
N GLY A 614 -17.56 -37.97 9.41
CA GLY A 614 -17.17 -36.89 8.52
C GLY A 614 -15.74 -37.01 7.99
N VAL A 615 -15.21 -35.89 7.51
CA VAL A 615 -13.91 -35.80 6.84
C VAL A 615 -12.77 -35.57 7.84
N SER A 616 -11.53 -35.64 7.34
CA SER A 616 -10.36 -35.06 8.01
C SER A 616 -10.37 -33.53 7.88
N GLN A 617 -9.70 -32.85 8.81
CA GLN A 617 -9.45 -31.41 8.86
C GLN A 617 -8.84 -30.89 7.56
N THR A 618 -7.93 -31.63 6.95
CA THR A 618 -7.39 -31.35 5.61
C THR A 618 -7.83 -32.44 4.65
N LEU A 619 -8.31 -32.05 3.47
CA LEU A 619 -8.88 -32.96 2.47
C LEU A 619 -8.68 -32.43 1.06
N SER A 620 -9.10 -33.21 0.06
CA SER A 620 -9.20 -32.73 -1.32
C SER A 620 -10.64 -32.67 -1.79
N VAL A 621 -11.00 -31.56 -2.42
CA VAL A 621 -12.24 -31.44 -3.20
C VAL A 621 -11.86 -31.07 -4.61
N PHE A 622 -12.42 -31.75 -5.62
CA PHE A 622 -12.13 -31.45 -7.02
C PHE A 622 -13.29 -31.83 -7.94
N PRO A 623 -13.44 -31.12 -9.07
CA PRO A 623 -14.37 -31.48 -10.11
C PRO A 623 -13.78 -32.53 -11.05
N ARG A 624 -14.61 -33.46 -11.54
CA ARG A 624 -14.27 -34.34 -12.67
C ARG A 624 -15.54 -34.64 -13.47
N GLY A 625 -15.50 -34.31 -14.77
CA GLY A 625 -16.71 -34.30 -15.59
C GLY A 625 -17.77 -33.37 -14.99
N ASP A 626 -19.00 -33.88 -14.88
CA ASP A 626 -20.14 -33.15 -14.35
C ASP A 626 -20.35 -33.34 -12.84
N ARG A 627 -19.36 -33.90 -12.14
CA ARG A 627 -19.44 -34.19 -10.71
C ARG A 627 -18.31 -33.53 -9.92
N TRP A 628 -18.55 -33.43 -8.63
CA TRP A 628 -17.61 -33.00 -7.61
C TRP A 628 -17.34 -34.15 -6.66
N TYR A 629 -16.09 -34.28 -6.25
CA TYR A 629 -15.64 -35.33 -5.35
C TYR A 629 -14.92 -34.71 -4.17
N ALA A 630 -15.22 -35.19 -2.96
CA ALA A 630 -14.41 -34.96 -1.78
C ALA A 630 -13.72 -36.27 -1.39
N VAL A 631 -12.41 -36.24 -1.18
CA VAL A 631 -11.62 -37.41 -0.80
C VAL A 631 -10.99 -37.12 0.55
N SER A 632 -11.25 -37.98 1.52
CA SER A 632 -10.75 -37.80 2.89
C SER A 632 -10.74 -39.11 3.67
N LYS A 633 -10.02 -39.12 4.81
CA LYS A 633 -10.09 -40.21 5.77
C LYS A 633 -11.30 -39.97 6.67
N ARG A 634 -12.21 -40.94 6.75
CA ARG A 634 -13.39 -40.86 7.62
C ARG A 634 -12.93 -40.85 9.08
N ASP A 635 -13.50 -39.95 9.89
CA ASP A 635 -13.17 -39.82 11.31
C ASP A 635 -11.69 -39.47 11.61
N GLU A 636 -11.05 -38.72 10.69
CA GLU A 636 -9.72 -38.14 10.86
C GLU A 636 -8.62 -39.19 11.16
N PHE A 637 -7.54 -38.79 11.83
CA PHE A 637 -6.35 -39.59 12.10
C PHE A 637 -6.66 -40.92 12.81
N LEU A 638 -7.74 -41.02 13.59
CA LEU A 638 -8.19 -42.22 14.29
C LEU A 638 -8.93 -43.22 13.39
N GLY A 639 -9.48 -42.77 12.27
CA GLY A 639 -10.21 -43.63 11.35
C GLY A 639 -9.33 -44.63 10.60
N THR A 640 -9.96 -45.49 9.80
CA THR A 640 -9.27 -46.44 8.92
C THR A 640 -9.61 -46.25 7.45
N ASP A 641 -10.77 -45.68 7.16
CA ASP A 641 -11.39 -45.74 5.84
C ASP A 641 -11.03 -44.52 5.01
N LEU A 642 -10.50 -44.75 3.81
CA LEU A 642 -10.39 -43.72 2.79
C LEU A 642 -11.72 -43.67 2.02
N VAL A 643 -12.37 -42.52 2.07
CA VAL A 643 -13.74 -42.34 1.57
C VAL A 643 -13.77 -41.29 0.47
N VAL A 644 -14.58 -41.55 -0.56
CA VAL A 644 -14.91 -40.61 -1.63
C VAL A 644 -16.39 -40.25 -1.52
N TRP A 645 -16.69 -38.98 -1.26
CA TRP A 645 -18.03 -38.42 -1.35
C TRP A 645 -18.23 -37.80 -2.72
N SER A 646 -19.44 -37.92 -3.28
CA SER A 646 -19.75 -37.35 -4.60
C SER A 646 -20.98 -36.44 -4.59
N ALA A 647 -20.92 -35.37 -5.39
CA ALA A 647 -21.98 -34.37 -5.53
C ALA A 647 -22.16 -33.91 -6.98
N PRO A 648 -23.36 -33.43 -7.37
CA PRO A 648 -23.59 -32.83 -8.70
C PRO A 648 -23.04 -31.40 -8.83
N SER A 649 -22.70 -30.75 -7.71
CA SER A 649 -22.34 -29.33 -7.67
C SER A 649 -21.34 -29.05 -6.55
N PRO A 650 -20.66 -27.88 -6.53
CA PRO A 650 -19.74 -27.51 -5.45
C PRO A 650 -20.43 -27.34 -4.09
N THR A 651 -21.74 -27.12 -4.09
CA THR A 651 -22.56 -26.94 -2.88
C THR A 651 -23.29 -28.21 -2.47
N GLY A 652 -22.89 -29.37 -3.01
CA GLY A 652 -23.56 -30.63 -2.74
C GLY A 652 -24.87 -30.82 -3.53
N PRO A 653 -25.82 -31.62 -3.00
CA PRO A 653 -25.64 -32.47 -1.83
C PRO A 653 -24.58 -33.54 -2.10
N PHE A 654 -23.69 -33.78 -1.13
CA PHE A 654 -22.78 -34.92 -1.17
C PHE A 654 -23.52 -36.18 -0.72
N ASP A 655 -23.18 -37.32 -1.30
CA ASP A 655 -23.72 -38.63 -0.88
C ASP A 655 -23.18 -39.07 0.49
N GLY A 656 -23.48 -40.30 0.92
CA GLY A 656 -22.99 -40.84 2.20
C GLY A 656 -21.49 -41.18 2.24
N GLY A 657 -20.78 -41.03 1.10
CA GLY A 657 -19.39 -41.42 0.95
C GLY A 657 -19.19 -42.93 0.75
N THR A 658 -18.43 -43.29 -0.27
CA THR A 658 -18.03 -44.68 -0.57
C THR A 658 -16.63 -44.95 -0.03
N THR A 659 -16.45 -46.00 0.79
CA THR A 659 -15.12 -46.47 1.19
C THR A 659 -14.42 -47.10 -0.01
N VAL A 660 -13.29 -46.54 -0.42
CA VAL A 660 -12.55 -46.98 -1.62
C VAL A 660 -11.22 -47.66 -1.30
N ALA A 661 -10.68 -47.45 -0.10
CA ALA A 661 -9.50 -48.13 0.42
C ALA A 661 -9.46 -48.05 1.95
N ARG A 662 -8.50 -48.73 2.58
CA ARG A 662 -8.21 -48.62 4.01
C ARG A 662 -6.75 -48.20 4.23
N ILE A 663 -6.55 -47.21 5.08
CA ILE A 663 -5.26 -46.62 5.47
C ILE A 663 -5.17 -46.48 6.99
N PRO A 664 -5.24 -47.59 7.76
CA PRO A 664 -5.18 -47.53 9.22
C PRO A 664 -3.80 -47.04 9.69
N SER A 665 -3.79 -46.26 10.76
CA SER A 665 -2.58 -46.02 11.56
C SER A 665 -2.31 -47.26 12.44
N ASP A 666 -1.05 -47.58 12.70
CA ASP A 666 -0.63 -48.59 13.68
C ASP A 666 0.06 -47.89 14.84
N VAL A 667 -0.75 -47.32 15.74
CA VAL A 667 -0.25 -46.53 16.88
C VAL A 667 0.58 -47.39 17.84
N ALA A 668 0.32 -48.70 17.91
CA ALA A 668 1.11 -49.61 18.75
C ALA A 668 2.53 -49.79 18.21
N ALA A 669 2.69 -49.79 16.88
CA ALA A 669 3.99 -49.78 16.20
C ALA A 669 4.56 -48.37 15.98
N GLY A 670 3.87 -47.31 16.42
CA GLY A 670 4.26 -45.91 16.21
C GLY A 670 3.94 -45.34 14.82
N GLU A 671 3.31 -46.09 13.92
CA GLU A 671 3.03 -45.65 12.54
C GLU A 671 1.73 -44.82 12.46
N LEU A 672 1.84 -43.60 11.94
CA LEU A 672 0.71 -42.71 11.70
C LEU A 672 0.44 -42.57 10.20
N ARG A 673 -0.82 -42.69 9.79
CA ARG A 673 -1.29 -42.45 8.41
C ARG A 673 -2.46 -41.48 8.39
N TYR A 674 -2.28 -40.34 7.76
CA TYR A 674 -3.21 -39.20 7.87
C TYR A 674 -3.19 -38.31 6.62
N MET A 675 -4.11 -37.34 6.57
CA MET A 675 -4.23 -36.33 5.51
C MET A 675 -4.16 -36.91 4.08
N PRO A 676 -5.10 -37.77 3.68
CA PRO A 676 -5.14 -38.21 2.29
C PRO A 676 -5.53 -37.06 1.36
N LEU A 677 -4.73 -36.81 0.33
CA LEU A 677 -4.93 -35.75 -0.66
C LEU A 677 -5.01 -36.34 -2.07
N ALA A 678 -5.96 -35.86 -2.86
CA ALA A 678 -6.19 -36.32 -4.23
C ALA A 678 -5.46 -35.43 -5.24
N HIS A 679 -4.89 -36.06 -6.27
CA HIS A 679 -4.08 -35.44 -7.30
C HIS A 679 -4.73 -35.64 -8.67
N PRO A 680 -5.79 -34.89 -9.02
CA PRO A 680 -6.57 -35.15 -10.23
C PRO A 680 -5.74 -35.05 -11.53
N ASP A 681 -4.70 -34.22 -11.55
CA ASP A 681 -3.87 -34.04 -12.73
C ASP A 681 -2.62 -34.94 -12.75
N LEU A 682 -2.41 -35.79 -11.74
CA LEU A 682 -1.25 -36.67 -11.63
C LEU A 682 -1.61 -38.08 -12.10
N LEU A 683 -0.95 -38.54 -13.17
CA LEU A 683 -1.19 -39.86 -13.80
C LEU A 683 -2.71 -40.12 -14.02
N PRO A 684 -3.39 -39.24 -14.76
CA PRO A 684 -4.85 -39.27 -14.88
C PRO A 684 -5.32 -40.54 -15.62
N GLU A 685 -6.25 -41.26 -15.00
CA GLU A 685 -6.90 -42.44 -15.56
C GLU A 685 -8.43 -42.29 -15.42
N PRO A 686 -9.24 -42.56 -16.47
CA PRO A 686 -10.69 -42.44 -16.38
C PRO A 686 -11.29 -43.23 -15.21
N GLY A 687 -12.24 -42.62 -14.49
CA GLY A 687 -12.93 -43.27 -13.37
C GLY A 687 -12.07 -43.51 -12.12
N SER A 688 -10.87 -42.92 -12.03
CA SER A 688 -10.01 -43.05 -10.85
C SER A 688 -9.25 -41.75 -10.55
N VAL A 689 -8.62 -41.71 -9.39
CA VAL A 689 -7.72 -40.62 -8.99
C VAL A 689 -6.54 -41.18 -8.19
N VAL A 690 -5.37 -40.56 -8.34
CA VAL A 690 -4.22 -40.83 -7.46
C VAL A 690 -4.41 -40.05 -6.17
N VAL A 691 -4.21 -40.73 -5.04
CA VAL A 691 -4.29 -40.17 -3.69
C VAL A 691 -2.95 -40.40 -3.00
N SER A 692 -2.37 -39.35 -2.43
CA SER A 692 -1.30 -39.51 -1.44
C SER A 692 -1.88 -39.52 -0.04
N TYR A 693 -1.15 -40.05 0.92
CA TYR A 693 -1.38 -39.83 2.35
C TYR A 693 -0.04 -39.64 3.05
N SER A 694 -0.05 -38.83 4.10
CA SER A 694 1.11 -38.59 4.95
C SER A 694 1.38 -39.81 5.82
N ARG A 695 2.66 -40.10 6.02
CA ARG A 695 3.16 -41.14 6.93
C ARG A 695 4.09 -40.48 7.92
N ASN A 696 3.99 -40.89 9.18
CA ASN A 696 4.92 -40.45 10.21
C ASN A 696 5.15 -41.57 11.23
N ASP A 697 6.19 -41.40 12.04
CA ASP A 697 6.50 -42.22 13.19
C ASP A 697 6.34 -41.33 14.45
N THR A 698 5.77 -41.88 15.52
CA THR A 698 5.68 -41.16 16.79
C THR A 698 7.07 -40.93 17.42
N ASP A 699 8.08 -41.73 17.04
CA ASP A 699 9.47 -41.52 17.45
C ASP A 699 10.21 -40.60 16.45
N VAL A 700 10.39 -39.34 16.85
CA VAL A 700 11.12 -38.34 16.06
C VAL A 700 12.56 -38.77 15.77
N ALA A 701 13.23 -39.48 16.68
CA ALA A 701 14.59 -39.95 16.46
C ALA A 701 14.65 -41.03 15.37
N ALA A 702 13.62 -41.88 15.30
CA ALA A 702 13.48 -42.86 14.20
C ALA A 702 13.27 -42.16 12.85
N VAL A 703 12.50 -41.06 12.82
CA VAL A 703 12.33 -40.23 11.62
C VAL A 703 13.64 -39.55 11.21
N GLU A 704 14.41 -39.02 12.16
CA GLU A 704 15.71 -38.41 11.86
C GLU A 704 16.73 -39.43 11.33
N ALA A 705 16.72 -40.65 11.86
CA ALA A 705 17.59 -41.73 11.43
C ALA A 705 17.19 -42.31 10.06
N ASP A 706 15.88 -42.38 9.78
CA ASP A 706 15.31 -42.83 8.50
C ASP A 706 14.21 -41.87 8.00
N PRO A 707 14.59 -40.79 7.29
CA PRO A 707 13.63 -39.82 6.77
C PRO A 707 12.60 -40.39 5.78
N PHE A 708 12.79 -41.60 5.24
CA PHE A 708 11.81 -42.23 4.35
C PHE A 708 10.53 -42.68 5.06
N ARG A 709 10.57 -42.80 6.40
CA ARG A 709 9.37 -42.99 7.24
C ARG A 709 8.43 -41.79 7.19
N TYR A 710 8.99 -40.61 6.93
CA TYR A 710 8.29 -39.34 6.89
C TYR A 710 8.15 -38.81 5.46
N ARG A 711 7.65 -39.66 4.57
CA ARG A 711 7.37 -39.32 3.17
C ARG A 711 6.01 -39.84 2.74
N PRO A 712 5.29 -39.12 1.87
CA PRO A 712 3.98 -39.54 1.41
C PRO A 712 4.05 -40.87 0.64
N ALA A 713 3.00 -41.67 0.76
CA ALA A 713 2.77 -42.85 -0.07
C ALA A 713 1.55 -42.62 -0.95
N PHE A 714 1.54 -43.26 -2.12
CA PHE A 714 0.52 -43.05 -3.15
C PHE A 714 -0.27 -44.33 -3.42
N LEU A 715 -1.57 -44.18 -3.63
CA LEU A 715 -2.44 -45.21 -4.15
C LEU A 715 -3.36 -44.65 -5.24
N ARG A 716 -3.91 -45.53 -6.07
CA ARG A 716 -4.98 -45.17 -6.99
C ARG A 716 -6.30 -45.70 -6.46
N VAL A 717 -7.33 -44.86 -6.45
CA VAL A 717 -8.67 -45.22 -5.99
C VAL A 717 -9.71 -44.98 -7.07
N PRO A 718 -10.78 -45.80 -7.13
CA PRO A 718 -11.90 -45.56 -8.02
C PRO A 718 -12.69 -44.31 -7.60
N LEU A 719 -13.26 -43.62 -8.57
CA LEU A 719 -14.26 -42.58 -8.36
C LEU A 719 -15.65 -43.20 -8.53
N PRO A 720 -16.53 -43.14 -7.52
CA PRO A 720 -17.88 -43.70 -7.62
C PRO A 720 -18.66 -43.10 -8.80
N ALA A 721 -19.27 -43.96 -9.61
CA ALA A 721 -20.17 -43.55 -10.67
C ALA A 721 -21.49 -43.02 -10.09
N ALA A 722 -22.25 -42.26 -10.88
CA ALA A 722 -23.55 -41.76 -10.45
C ALA A 722 -24.49 -42.93 -10.07
N GLY A 723 -24.91 -42.99 -8.80
CA GLY A 723 -25.96 -43.91 -8.36
C GLY A 723 -25.53 -45.30 -7.87
N ALA A 724 -24.25 -45.55 -7.64
CA ALA A 724 -23.83 -46.74 -6.88
C ALA A 724 -24.21 -46.54 -5.40
N ARG A 725 -25.43 -46.95 -5.02
CA ARG A 725 -25.86 -47.09 -3.63
C ARG A 725 -25.37 -48.42 -3.06
#